data_AF-A0A369GYN8-F1
#
_entry.id   AF-A0A369GYN8-F1
#
_cell.length_a   1.000
_cell.length_b   1.000
_cell.length_c   1.000
_cell.angle_alpha   90.00
_cell.angle_beta   90.00
_cell.angle_gamma   90.00
#
_symmetry.space_group_name_H-M   'P 1'
#
loop_
_entity.id
_entity.type
_entity.pdbx_description
1 polymer ?
#
loop_
_entity_poly.entity_id
_entity_poly.type
_entity_poly.pdbx_seq_one_letter_code
_entity_poly.pdbx_strand_id
1 'polypeptide(L)'
;LKRVQEGAASLTPEYVATNLAPEEARRLSRVRNIGIAAHIDSGKTTATERVLFYTGRIKAIHEVRGKDAVGAKMDSMELEREKGITIQSAATFCDWKKVRDGMEETYHFNLIDTPGHIDFTIEVERALRVLDGAVMILCAVSGVQSQTVTVHRQMKRYNVPRISFINKMDRMGADPWRAVEQINTKLKVPAAAIQIPIGAEDGFGGVVDLIEMKSLYFEGPRGTNVRVSDQIPSALQKLAAEKRQALIEKLADVDDDIAEIYLEEKVPTKAQIKAAVRRATISRAFSPVLMGSALADKGIQPMLDAVCDYLPDPSEVENTALDKANGEQSVKLVPFNSLPFVGLAFKLEENNFGQLTYIRVYQGTLTKGSYLYSSRTNKRVRIPRIVRMHSNEMEDVAEVGAGEICAVFGVDCASGDTFTDGGLPYTMSSMFVPDAVMSLSIKPKRSADTDNFSKAMNRFQREDPTFRVHVDPESEETIISGMGELHLEVYVERLRREYKTDCTTGQPRVAFRETISKRADFDFLLKRQSGGPGDFARVMGWIEPNDKPDENYYESQVVGGHIPDKFLTACAKGFELVCQEGPLLGHHVIGTKMVVNDGATHVTDSSDYAFSQATQMAFRKAFFDAGGQVLEPLMKTTITAPNEFQGNVLMLMNRRNAVIHDTDIGSEDFTLVCDCSLNAMFGFSSHLRAATQGKGEFSMEFSHYAPAPPHLQKELIAKYQAELEAKRTK
;
A
#
# COMPACT_ATOMS: atom_id res chain seq x y z
N LEU A 1 22.01 20.74 23.78
CA LEU A 1 20.52 20.75 23.79
C LEU A 1 19.97 22.17 23.70
N LYS A 2 19.90 23.00 24.75
CA LYS A 2 19.42 24.41 24.62
C LYS A 2 20.17 25.25 23.57
N ARG A 3 21.51 25.26 23.58
CA ARG A 3 22.31 25.93 22.53
C ARG A 3 22.15 25.35 21.11
N VAL A 4 21.78 24.07 21.01
CA VAL A 4 21.55 23.39 19.72
C VAL A 4 20.14 23.70 19.20
N GLN A 5 19.15 23.79 20.10
CA GLN A 5 17.79 24.24 19.81
C GLN A 5 17.73 25.74 19.47
N GLU A 6 18.43 26.58 20.23
CA GLU A 6 18.58 28.02 19.94
C GLU A 6 19.33 28.25 18.62
N GLY A 7 20.35 27.43 18.32
CA GLY A 7 21.03 27.41 17.03
C GLY A 7 20.13 26.97 15.87
N ALA A 8 19.38 25.87 16.03
CA ALA A 8 18.46 25.35 15.03
C ALA A 8 17.30 26.32 14.72
N ALA A 9 16.78 27.04 15.73
CA ALA A 9 15.77 28.08 15.54
C ALA A 9 16.31 29.33 14.79
N SER A 10 17.63 29.59 14.88
CA SER A 10 18.31 30.68 14.16
C SER A 10 18.78 30.32 12.74
N LEU A 11 18.76 29.03 12.39
CA LEU A 11 19.13 28.49 11.07
C LEU A 11 17.90 28.50 10.15
N THR A 12 17.38 29.68 9.82
CA THR A 12 16.35 29.78 8.79
C THR A 12 16.93 29.35 7.43
N PRO A 13 16.11 28.86 6.48
CA PRO A 13 16.55 28.57 5.12
C PRO A 13 17.28 29.76 4.48
N GLU A 14 16.87 30.99 4.80
CA GLU A 14 17.55 32.21 4.33
C GLU A 14 18.94 32.38 4.97
N TYR A 15 19.09 32.15 6.28
CA TYR A 15 20.39 32.18 6.95
C TYR A 15 21.33 31.10 6.42
N VAL A 16 20.82 29.90 6.18
CA VAL A 16 21.62 28.78 5.64
C VAL A 16 21.93 28.98 4.17
N ALA A 17 21.01 29.49 3.35
CA ALA A 17 21.28 29.86 1.95
C ALA A 17 22.31 30.98 1.83
N THR A 18 22.33 31.92 2.78
CA THR A 18 23.32 33.02 2.83
C THR A 18 24.70 32.55 3.29
N ASN A 19 24.75 31.48 4.11
CA ASN A 19 25.99 30.93 4.69
C ASN A 19 26.42 29.58 4.09
N LEU A 20 25.71 29.07 3.07
CA LEU A 20 26.06 27.80 2.42
C LEU A 20 27.39 27.99 1.70
N ALA A 21 28.33 27.07 1.92
CA ALA A 21 29.56 27.09 1.16
C ALA A 21 29.23 26.98 -0.35
N PRO A 22 29.81 27.83 -1.22
CA PRO A 22 29.51 27.80 -2.66
C PRO A 22 29.73 26.43 -3.30
N GLU A 23 30.68 25.65 -2.78
CA GLU A 23 30.95 24.27 -3.20
C GLU A 23 29.79 23.32 -2.86
N GLU A 24 29.18 23.47 -1.69
CA GLU A 24 28.05 22.65 -1.27
C GLU A 24 26.78 22.99 -2.03
N ALA A 25 26.54 24.29 -2.29
CA ALA A 25 25.42 24.73 -3.12
C ALA A 25 25.54 24.16 -4.54
N ARG A 26 26.75 24.20 -5.11
CA ARG A 26 27.04 23.62 -6.43
C ARG A 26 26.92 22.10 -6.45
N ARG A 27 27.22 21.41 -5.35
CA ARG A 27 27.01 19.96 -5.23
C ARG A 27 25.51 19.65 -5.25
N LEU A 28 24.73 20.30 -4.39
CA LEU A 28 23.28 20.10 -4.27
C LEU A 28 22.56 20.42 -5.59
N SER A 29 22.92 21.51 -6.26
CA SER A 29 22.28 21.92 -7.53
C SER A 29 22.41 20.87 -8.64
N ARG A 30 23.34 19.91 -8.50
CA ARG A 30 23.58 18.81 -9.45
C ARG A 30 22.91 17.50 -9.05
N VAL A 31 22.37 17.38 -7.84
CA VAL A 31 21.67 16.19 -7.38
C VAL A 31 20.20 16.24 -7.80
N ARG A 32 19.65 15.12 -8.27
CA ARG A 32 18.21 14.94 -8.49
C ARG A 32 17.75 13.63 -7.87
N ASN A 33 16.83 13.71 -6.92
CA ASN A 33 16.16 12.53 -6.36
C ASN A 33 14.83 12.34 -7.09
N ILE A 34 14.80 11.44 -8.07
CA ILE A 34 13.65 11.26 -8.97
C ILE A 34 13.03 9.88 -8.87
N GLY A 35 11.70 9.84 -8.86
CA GLY A 35 10.95 8.61 -9.06
C GLY A 35 10.36 8.53 -10.45
N ILE A 36 10.33 7.33 -11.03
CA ILE A 36 9.50 7.06 -12.21
C ILE A 36 8.24 6.37 -11.71
N ALA A 37 7.08 6.97 -11.98
CA ALA A 37 5.78 6.46 -11.59
C ALA A 37 4.85 6.39 -12.79
N ALA A 38 4.10 5.29 -12.91
CA ALA A 38 3.23 5.06 -14.05
C ALA A 38 2.12 4.06 -13.73
N HIS A 39 1.10 4.04 -14.59
CA HIS A 39 0.15 2.93 -14.62
C HIS A 39 0.81 1.63 -15.14
N ILE A 40 0.19 0.48 -14.85
CA ILE A 40 0.59 -0.84 -15.36
C ILE A 40 0.70 -0.79 -16.89
N ASP A 41 1.71 -1.46 -17.44
CA ASP A 41 2.01 -1.46 -18.88
C ASP A 41 2.06 -0.06 -19.52
N SER A 42 2.51 0.97 -18.80
CA SER A 42 2.84 2.28 -19.41
C SER A 42 4.29 2.34 -19.90
N GLY A 43 5.05 1.26 -19.75
CA GLY A 43 6.46 1.17 -20.15
C GLY A 43 7.43 1.82 -19.16
N LYS A 44 7.09 1.80 -17.87
CA LYS A 44 7.90 2.37 -16.78
C LYS A 44 9.31 1.76 -16.70
N THR A 45 9.38 0.45 -16.45
CA THR A 45 10.65 -0.30 -16.39
C THR A 45 11.43 -0.18 -17.70
N THR A 46 10.74 -0.19 -18.84
CA THR A 46 11.35 0.04 -20.15
C THR A 46 11.97 1.44 -20.27
N ALA A 47 11.34 2.47 -19.73
CA ALA A 47 11.92 3.81 -19.69
C ALA A 47 13.12 3.86 -18.73
N THR A 48 12.99 3.29 -17.53
CA THR A 48 14.07 3.19 -16.53
C THR A 48 15.32 2.54 -17.09
N GLU A 49 15.21 1.43 -17.81
CA GLU A 49 16.35 0.79 -18.47
C GLU A 49 17.05 1.70 -19.48
N ARG A 50 16.29 2.55 -20.17
CA ARG A 50 16.81 3.42 -21.22
C ARG A 50 17.54 4.58 -20.59
N VAL A 51 17.03 5.08 -19.45
CA VAL A 51 17.77 5.99 -18.57
C VAL A 51 19.11 5.38 -18.15
N LEU A 52 19.13 4.12 -17.68
CA LEU A 52 20.38 3.45 -17.31
C LEU A 52 21.34 3.26 -18.48
N PHE A 53 20.84 3.01 -19.68
CA PHE A 53 21.68 2.86 -20.88
C PHE A 53 22.30 4.18 -21.30
N TYR A 54 21.49 5.25 -21.41
CA TYR A 54 21.99 6.55 -21.85
C TYR A 54 22.89 7.22 -20.81
N THR A 55 22.75 6.89 -19.53
CA THR A 55 23.67 7.30 -18.46
C THR A 55 24.93 6.43 -18.40
N GLY A 56 25.08 5.43 -19.27
CA GLY A 56 26.25 4.56 -19.37
C GLY A 56 26.35 3.48 -18.28
N ARG A 57 25.29 3.26 -17.50
CA ARG A 57 25.25 2.29 -16.39
C ARG A 57 25.01 0.85 -16.86
N ILE A 58 24.36 0.66 -18.00
CA ILE A 58 24.21 -0.65 -18.65
C ILE A 58 24.78 -0.60 -20.07
N LYS A 59 25.47 -1.68 -20.47
CA LYS A 59 26.08 -1.79 -21.81
C LYS A 59 25.11 -2.32 -22.87
N ALA A 60 24.10 -3.06 -22.43
CA ALA A 60 23.07 -3.65 -23.26
C ALA A 60 21.72 -3.50 -22.55
N ILE A 61 20.66 -3.54 -23.33
CA ILE A 61 19.30 -3.31 -22.86
C ILE A 61 18.48 -4.57 -23.10
N HIS A 62 17.65 -4.96 -22.13
CA HIS A 62 16.93 -6.24 -22.16
C HIS A 62 15.44 -6.01 -21.89
N GLU A 63 14.59 -6.46 -22.80
CA GLU A 63 13.15 -6.24 -22.64
C GLU A 63 12.54 -7.08 -21.51
N VAL A 64 11.59 -6.48 -20.79
CA VAL A 64 10.83 -7.14 -19.69
C VAL A 64 10.17 -8.45 -20.15
N ARG A 65 9.70 -8.50 -21.40
CA ARG A 65 9.14 -9.71 -22.05
C ARG A 65 9.91 -10.08 -23.32
N GLY A 66 11.23 -9.93 -23.31
CA GLY A 66 12.10 -10.28 -24.43
C GLY A 66 12.20 -11.80 -24.65
N LYS A 67 12.61 -12.21 -25.85
CA LYS A 67 12.90 -13.62 -26.18
C LYS A 67 14.16 -14.15 -25.48
N ASP A 68 14.92 -13.26 -24.87
CA ASP A 68 16.30 -13.47 -24.44
C ASP A 68 16.39 -14.13 -23.05
N ALA A 69 15.26 -14.32 -22.35
CA ALA A 69 15.14 -14.88 -20.99
C ALA A 69 15.95 -14.15 -19.87
N VAL A 70 16.74 -13.12 -20.19
CA VAL A 70 17.52 -12.32 -19.23
C VAL A 70 16.62 -11.37 -18.43
N GLY A 71 15.61 -10.78 -19.07
CA GLY A 71 14.70 -9.81 -18.45
C GLY A 71 15.36 -8.46 -18.15
N ALA A 72 14.55 -7.47 -17.74
CA ALA A 72 15.06 -6.14 -17.42
C ALA A 72 15.93 -6.15 -16.15
N LYS A 73 17.00 -5.35 -16.11
CA LYS A 73 17.96 -5.34 -14.99
C LYS A 73 17.34 -4.87 -13.67
N MET A 74 16.31 -4.02 -13.75
CA MET A 74 15.59 -3.46 -12.59
C MET A 74 14.62 -4.44 -11.94
N ASP A 75 14.17 -5.46 -12.68
CA ASP A 75 13.32 -6.53 -12.16
C ASP A 75 14.24 -7.69 -11.72
N SER A 76 14.83 -7.53 -10.53
CA SER A 76 15.83 -8.47 -10.00
C SER A 76 15.21 -9.75 -9.46
N MET A 77 13.94 -9.71 -9.02
CA MET A 77 13.26 -10.89 -8.50
C MET A 77 12.81 -11.79 -9.65
N GLU A 78 12.95 -13.10 -9.49
CA GLU A 78 12.46 -14.06 -10.49
C GLU A 78 10.94 -13.90 -10.73
N LEU A 79 10.17 -13.63 -9.68
CA LEU A 79 8.72 -13.37 -9.80
C LEU A 79 8.40 -12.15 -10.67
N GLU A 80 9.20 -11.08 -10.57
CA GLU A 80 9.00 -9.87 -11.37
C GLU A 80 9.18 -10.18 -12.85
N ARG A 81 10.19 -11.00 -13.18
CA ARG A 81 10.45 -11.46 -14.56
C ARG A 81 9.36 -12.38 -15.09
N GLU A 82 8.88 -13.31 -14.26
CA GLU A 82 7.81 -14.25 -14.64
C GLU A 82 6.47 -13.53 -14.89
N LYS A 83 6.09 -12.61 -14.00
CA LYS A 83 4.83 -11.87 -14.10
C LYS A 83 4.94 -10.65 -15.04
N GLY A 84 6.16 -10.17 -15.30
CA GLY A 84 6.45 -8.98 -16.09
C GLY A 84 5.95 -7.69 -15.43
N ILE A 85 6.05 -7.60 -14.10
CA ILE A 85 5.65 -6.45 -13.29
C ILE A 85 6.73 -6.14 -12.24
N THR A 86 6.89 -4.87 -11.89
CA THR A 86 7.73 -4.44 -10.77
C THR A 86 6.96 -4.60 -9.45
N ILE A 87 7.52 -5.32 -8.49
CA ILE A 87 6.94 -5.63 -7.18
C ILE A 87 7.58 -4.76 -6.11
N GLN A 88 8.92 -4.74 -6.05
CA GLN A 88 9.66 -3.90 -5.10
C GLN A 88 10.22 -2.66 -5.79
N SER A 89 10.31 -1.55 -5.06
CA SER A 89 10.95 -0.36 -5.61
C SER A 89 12.46 -0.58 -5.77
N ALA A 90 12.99 -0.30 -6.96
CA ALA A 90 14.42 -0.44 -7.24
C ALA A 90 15.09 0.94 -7.19
N ALA A 91 16.11 1.10 -6.34
CA ALA A 91 16.87 2.34 -6.22
C ALA A 91 18.23 2.20 -6.92
N THR A 92 18.59 3.14 -7.77
CA THR A 92 19.87 3.14 -8.49
C THR A 92 20.42 4.55 -8.65
N PHE A 93 21.74 4.67 -8.51
CA PHE A 93 22.47 5.90 -8.80
C PHE A 93 22.93 5.93 -10.27
N CYS A 94 22.74 7.05 -10.97
CA CYS A 94 23.28 7.25 -12.31
C CYS A 94 23.74 8.69 -12.56
N ASP A 95 24.67 8.86 -13.51
CA ASP A 95 25.21 10.18 -13.87
C ASP A 95 24.69 10.58 -15.25
N TRP A 96 24.07 11.75 -15.36
CA TRP A 96 23.64 12.32 -16.64
C TRP A 96 24.55 13.47 -17.04
N LYS A 97 25.11 13.39 -18.24
CA LYS A 97 25.96 14.41 -18.83
C LYS A 97 25.12 15.26 -19.75
N LYS A 98 24.79 16.46 -19.30
CA LYS A 98 24.03 17.43 -20.07
C LYS A 98 24.98 18.40 -20.76
N VAL A 99 24.82 18.59 -22.06
CA VAL A 99 25.57 19.59 -22.82
C VAL A 99 24.74 20.87 -22.88
N ARG A 100 25.25 21.95 -22.29
CA ARG A 100 24.63 23.27 -22.31
C ARG A 100 25.65 24.29 -22.83
N ASP A 101 25.29 25.01 -23.90
CA ASP A 101 26.13 26.05 -24.50
C ASP A 101 27.57 25.59 -24.83
N GLY A 102 27.73 24.31 -25.19
CA GLY A 102 29.02 23.70 -25.49
C GLY A 102 29.83 23.22 -24.28
N MET A 103 29.32 23.41 -23.06
CA MET A 103 29.91 22.88 -21.82
C MET A 103 29.16 21.64 -21.33
N GLU A 104 29.91 20.63 -20.92
CA GLU A 104 29.35 19.41 -20.33
C GLU A 104 29.22 19.56 -18.82
N GLU A 105 27.99 19.43 -18.31
CA GLU A 105 27.68 19.41 -16.90
C GLU A 105 27.18 18.03 -16.47
N THR A 106 27.78 17.47 -15.43
CA THR A 106 27.35 16.19 -14.84
C THR A 106 26.34 16.44 -13.73
N TYR A 107 25.20 15.77 -13.84
CA TYR A 107 24.14 15.68 -12.83
C TYR A 107 24.10 14.27 -12.24
N HIS A 108 23.83 14.17 -10.94
CA HIS A 108 23.77 12.93 -10.18
C HIS A 108 22.31 12.59 -9.90
N PHE A 109 21.82 11.51 -10.48
CA PHE A 109 20.43 11.07 -10.34
C PHE A 109 20.35 9.89 -9.36
N ASN A 110 19.57 10.07 -8.30
CA ASN A 110 19.07 8.98 -7.48
C ASN A 110 17.70 8.59 -8.02
N LEU A 111 17.67 7.50 -8.79
CA LEU A 111 16.48 7.02 -9.48
C LEU A 111 15.80 5.93 -8.64
N ILE A 112 14.51 6.11 -8.37
CA ILE A 112 13.66 5.09 -7.76
C ILE A 112 12.60 4.65 -8.76
N ASP A 113 12.66 3.40 -9.19
CA ASP A 113 11.63 2.80 -10.02
C ASP A 113 10.51 2.24 -9.14
N THR A 114 9.27 2.74 -9.32
CA THR A 114 8.15 2.43 -8.42
C THR A 114 7.20 1.39 -9.00
N PRO A 115 6.60 0.48 -8.21
CA PRO A 115 5.57 -0.43 -8.70
C PRO A 115 4.39 0.32 -9.34
N GLY A 116 3.85 -0.23 -10.43
CA GLY A 116 2.67 0.34 -11.11
C GLY A 116 1.35 -0.30 -10.68
N HIS A 117 1.41 -1.38 -9.90
CA HIS A 117 0.27 -2.19 -9.51
C HIS A 117 -0.30 -1.75 -8.15
N ILE A 118 -1.62 -1.74 -8.02
CA ILE A 118 -2.35 -1.26 -6.83
C ILE A 118 -2.08 -2.08 -5.56
N ASP A 119 -1.72 -3.35 -5.73
CA ASP A 119 -1.37 -4.23 -4.60
C ASP A 119 -0.05 -3.84 -3.92
N PHE A 120 0.83 -3.11 -4.61
CA PHE A 120 2.12 -2.65 -4.10
C PHE A 120 2.14 -1.13 -3.90
N THR A 121 0.98 -0.53 -3.67
CA THR A 121 0.82 0.93 -3.44
C THR A 121 1.70 1.44 -2.30
N ILE A 122 1.99 0.61 -1.29
CA ILE A 122 2.89 0.96 -0.17
C ILE A 122 4.33 1.24 -0.61
N GLU A 123 4.84 0.56 -1.64
CA GLU A 123 6.15 0.84 -2.23
C GLU A 123 6.15 2.21 -2.91
N VAL A 124 5.03 2.59 -3.54
CA VAL A 124 4.85 3.92 -4.15
C VAL A 124 4.77 5.01 -3.09
N GLU A 125 4.03 4.79 -1.99
CA GLU A 125 3.98 5.73 -0.85
C GLU A 125 5.38 5.98 -0.27
N ARG A 126 6.15 4.91 -0.06
CA ARG A 126 7.52 4.99 0.48
C ARG A 126 8.46 5.74 -0.44
N ALA A 127 8.43 5.41 -1.73
CA ALA A 127 9.24 6.08 -2.74
C ALA A 127 8.89 7.57 -2.80
N LEU A 128 7.61 7.93 -2.97
CA LEU A 128 7.19 9.33 -3.10
C LEU A 128 7.52 10.17 -1.86
N ARG A 129 7.55 9.59 -0.66
CA ARG A 129 7.94 10.29 0.57
C ARG A 129 9.41 10.73 0.58
N VAL A 130 10.28 10.00 -0.13
CA VAL A 130 11.73 10.25 -0.16
C VAL A 130 12.21 10.91 -1.46
N LEU A 131 11.33 11.24 -2.38
CA LEU A 131 11.69 11.85 -3.65
C LEU A 131 11.48 13.36 -3.62
N ASP A 132 12.30 14.06 -4.40
CA ASP A 132 12.17 15.52 -4.60
C ASP A 132 11.39 15.84 -5.86
N GLY A 133 11.38 14.93 -6.84
CA GLY A 133 10.59 15.06 -8.05
C GLY A 133 10.19 13.71 -8.63
N ALA A 134 9.23 13.72 -9.55
CA ALA A 134 8.81 12.50 -10.23
C ALA A 134 8.59 12.69 -11.73
N VAL A 135 8.85 11.63 -12.48
CA VAL A 135 8.46 11.50 -13.88
C VAL A 135 7.20 10.63 -13.93
N MET A 136 6.07 11.26 -14.27
CA MET A 136 4.79 10.57 -14.43
C MET A 136 4.66 10.07 -15.88
N ILE A 137 4.79 8.77 -16.08
CA ILE A 137 4.69 8.16 -17.41
C ILE A 137 3.23 7.81 -17.74
N LEU A 138 2.80 8.21 -18.92
CA LEU A 138 1.47 7.98 -19.48
C LEU A 138 1.60 7.24 -20.81
N CYS A 139 0.62 6.42 -21.15
CA CYS A 139 0.57 5.77 -22.46
C CYS A 139 -0.09 6.71 -23.49
N ALA A 140 0.53 6.91 -24.66
CA ALA A 140 -0.05 7.70 -25.76
C ALA A 140 -1.39 7.16 -26.25
N VAL A 141 -1.59 5.84 -26.14
CA VAL A 141 -2.86 5.20 -26.50
C VAL A 141 -3.85 5.26 -25.34
N SER A 142 -3.46 4.92 -24.11
CA SER A 142 -4.44 4.78 -23.02
C SER A 142 -4.75 6.08 -22.27
N GLY A 143 -3.85 7.08 -22.33
CA GLY A 143 -3.97 8.33 -21.58
C GLY A 143 -3.99 8.12 -20.06
N VAL A 144 -4.82 8.90 -19.35
CA VAL A 144 -4.98 8.84 -17.88
C VAL A 144 -5.91 7.69 -17.51
N GLN A 145 -5.37 6.73 -16.74
CA GLN A 145 -6.06 5.56 -16.20
C GLN A 145 -6.38 5.74 -14.72
N SER A 146 -7.17 4.84 -14.12
CA SER A 146 -7.57 4.93 -12.72
C SER A 146 -6.38 4.95 -11.76
N GLN A 147 -5.38 4.08 -11.97
CA GLN A 147 -4.17 4.07 -11.13
C GLN A 147 -3.32 5.33 -11.34
N THR A 148 -3.38 5.99 -12.50
CA THR A 148 -2.75 7.30 -12.70
C THR A 148 -3.34 8.33 -11.75
N VAL A 149 -4.66 8.30 -11.52
CA VAL A 149 -5.34 9.17 -10.55
C VAL A 149 -4.87 8.87 -9.14
N THR A 150 -4.74 7.59 -8.77
CA THR A 150 -4.22 7.18 -7.45
C THR A 150 -2.80 7.69 -7.25
N VAL A 151 -1.88 7.44 -8.19
CA VAL A 151 -0.50 7.92 -8.13
C VAL A 151 -0.45 9.45 -8.07
N HIS A 152 -1.31 10.15 -8.82
CA HIS A 152 -1.43 11.60 -8.73
C HIS A 152 -1.87 12.07 -7.33
N ARG A 153 -2.86 11.43 -6.71
CA ARG A 153 -3.30 11.72 -5.33
C ARG A 153 -2.16 11.54 -4.34
N GLN A 154 -1.34 10.49 -4.51
CA GLN A 154 -0.17 10.25 -3.66
C GLN A 154 0.92 11.32 -3.85
N MET A 155 1.23 11.69 -5.09
CA MET A 155 2.16 12.81 -5.36
C MET A 155 1.67 14.12 -4.74
N LYS A 156 0.36 14.38 -4.80
CA LYS A 156 -0.26 15.56 -4.16
C LYS A 156 -0.12 15.51 -2.64
N ARG A 157 -0.32 14.35 -2.01
CA ARG A 157 -0.17 14.16 -0.55
C ARG A 157 1.24 14.50 -0.05
N TYR A 158 2.27 14.08 -0.77
CA TYR A 158 3.66 14.35 -0.41
C TYR A 158 4.25 15.61 -1.05
N ASN A 159 3.43 16.42 -1.70
CA ASN A 159 3.86 17.66 -2.32
C ASN A 159 5.00 17.47 -3.34
N VAL A 160 4.98 16.40 -4.14
CA VAL A 160 6.06 16.07 -5.10
C VAL A 160 5.81 16.75 -6.45
N PRO A 161 6.72 17.66 -6.90
CA PRO A 161 6.76 18.19 -8.26
C PRO A 161 6.90 17.10 -9.31
N ARG A 162 6.31 17.31 -10.48
CA ARG A 162 6.34 16.29 -11.54
C ARG A 162 6.45 16.85 -12.93
N ILE A 163 7.07 16.06 -13.79
CA ILE A 163 6.99 16.18 -15.25
C ILE A 163 6.17 15.01 -15.79
N SER A 164 5.44 15.22 -16.88
CA SER A 164 4.66 14.17 -17.54
C SER A 164 5.36 13.71 -18.81
N PHE A 165 5.50 12.40 -18.99
CA PHE A 165 6.10 11.81 -20.19
C PHE A 165 5.10 10.87 -20.88
N ILE A 166 4.66 11.25 -22.08
CA ILE A 166 3.80 10.42 -22.91
C ILE A 166 4.67 9.44 -23.68
N ASN A 167 4.61 8.19 -23.26
CA ASN A 167 5.35 7.06 -23.81
C ASN A 167 4.50 6.28 -24.83
N LYS A 168 5.14 5.35 -25.55
CA LYS A 168 4.52 4.46 -26.55
C LYS A 168 3.96 5.20 -27.78
N MET A 169 4.62 6.28 -28.19
CA MET A 169 4.30 7.03 -29.42
C MET A 169 4.42 6.19 -30.72
N ASP A 170 5.07 5.04 -30.64
CA ASP A 170 5.23 4.04 -31.70
C ASP A 170 3.99 3.14 -31.90
N ARG A 171 3.02 3.14 -30.96
CA ARG A 171 1.84 2.28 -31.08
C ARG A 171 0.78 2.87 -32.00
N MET A 172 0.07 1.99 -32.71
CA MET A 172 -1.12 2.37 -33.47
C MET A 172 -2.16 3.07 -32.59
N GLY A 173 -2.70 4.19 -33.09
CA GLY A 173 -3.66 5.01 -32.35
C GLY A 173 -3.03 5.87 -31.25
N ALA A 174 -1.71 6.14 -31.32
CA ALA A 174 -1.04 7.07 -30.42
C ALA A 174 -1.61 8.49 -30.61
N ASP A 175 -2.21 9.03 -29.55
CA ASP A 175 -2.74 10.39 -29.53
C ASP A 175 -2.25 11.12 -28.26
N PRO A 176 -1.11 11.85 -28.36
CA PRO A 176 -0.57 12.55 -27.22
C PRO A 176 -1.44 13.74 -26.79
N TRP A 177 -2.24 14.32 -27.68
CA TRP A 177 -3.07 15.49 -27.38
C TRP A 177 -4.22 15.11 -26.45
N ARG A 178 -4.83 13.95 -26.70
CA ARG A 178 -5.83 13.38 -25.79
C ARG A 178 -5.25 13.13 -24.40
N ALA A 179 -4.02 12.65 -24.30
CA ALA A 179 -3.38 12.46 -23.00
C ALA A 179 -3.15 13.80 -22.27
N VAL A 180 -2.70 14.84 -22.97
CA VAL A 180 -2.56 16.21 -22.40
C VAL A 180 -3.90 16.74 -21.90
N GLU A 181 -4.96 16.62 -22.69
CA GLU A 181 -6.31 17.06 -22.29
C GLU A 181 -6.83 16.27 -21.08
N GLN A 182 -6.57 14.97 -21.02
CA GLN A 182 -6.96 14.15 -19.87
C GLN A 182 -6.19 14.51 -18.59
N ILE A 183 -4.94 14.98 -18.67
CA ILE A 183 -4.23 15.52 -17.49
C ILE A 183 -4.97 16.77 -16.99
N ASN A 184 -5.33 17.68 -17.89
CA ASN A 184 -6.04 18.92 -17.52
C ASN A 184 -7.44 18.65 -16.96
N THR A 185 -8.19 17.72 -17.53
CA THR A 185 -9.59 17.46 -17.16
C THR A 185 -9.74 16.46 -16.02
N LYS A 186 -9.09 15.29 -16.11
CA LYS A 186 -9.23 14.20 -15.12
C LYS A 186 -8.33 14.38 -13.91
N LEU A 187 -7.08 14.84 -14.10
CA LEU A 187 -6.16 15.12 -12.98
C LEU A 187 -6.30 16.55 -12.45
N LYS A 188 -7.01 17.43 -13.17
CA LYS A 188 -7.21 18.84 -12.81
C LYS A 188 -5.90 19.57 -12.56
N VAL A 189 -4.90 19.26 -13.37
CA VAL A 189 -3.59 19.90 -13.29
C VAL A 189 -3.31 20.64 -14.60
N PRO A 190 -3.04 21.95 -14.54
CA PRO A 190 -2.61 22.71 -15.71
C PRO A 190 -1.38 22.05 -16.34
N ALA A 191 -1.55 21.57 -17.56
CA ALA A 191 -0.49 20.87 -18.28
C ALA A 191 -0.49 21.30 -19.74
N ALA A 192 0.70 21.59 -20.26
CA ALA A 192 0.90 21.87 -21.68
C ALA A 192 2.12 21.13 -22.21
N ALA A 193 2.06 20.80 -23.49
CA ALA A 193 3.15 20.17 -24.19
C ALA A 193 4.29 21.17 -24.38
N ILE A 194 5.51 20.76 -24.03
CA ILE A 194 6.75 21.50 -24.36
C ILE A 194 7.41 20.96 -25.64
N GLN A 195 6.83 19.90 -26.21
CA GLN A 195 7.28 19.23 -27.42
C GLN A 195 6.10 18.88 -28.33
N ILE A 196 6.33 18.82 -29.65
CA ILE A 196 5.41 18.19 -30.60
C ILE A 196 6.10 16.99 -31.27
N PRO A 197 5.37 15.91 -31.59
CA PRO A 197 5.97 14.74 -32.22
C PRO A 197 6.18 14.98 -33.72
N ILE A 198 7.28 14.45 -34.26
CA ILE A 198 7.55 14.38 -35.70
C ILE A 198 7.16 12.99 -36.19
N GLY A 199 5.97 12.91 -36.80
CA GLY A 199 5.33 11.65 -37.16
C GLY A 199 4.61 11.00 -35.96
N ALA A 200 3.99 9.85 -36.22
CA ALA A 200 3.32 9.02 -35.21
C ALA A 200 3.49 7.55 -35.60
N GLU A 201 3.27 6.65 -34.65
CA GLU A 201 3.35 5.20 -34.87
C GLU A 201 4.75 4.81 -35.41
N ASP A 202 4.81 3.96 -36.44
CA ASP A 202 6.07 3.58 -37.10
C ASP A 202 6.82 4.77 -37.72
N GLY A 203 6.09 5.83 -38.07
CA GLY A 203 6.62 7.07 -38.64
C GLY A 203 7.21 8.03 -37.60
N PHE A 204 7.12 7.73 -36.30
CA PHE A 204 7.66 8.58 -35.24
C PHE A 204 9.19 8.66 -35.30
N GLY A 205 9.73 9.78 -35.78
CA GLY A 205 11.17 9.95 -36.04
C GLY A 205 11.88 10.95 -35.11
N GLY A 206 11.13 11.74 -34.35
CA GLY A 206 11.69 12.84 -33.58
C GLY A 206 10.65 13.67 -32.83
N VAL A 207 11.11 14.74 -32.20
CA VAL A 207 10.25 15.75 -31.54
C VAL A 207 10.73 17.14 -31.88
N VAL A 208 9.84 18.13 -31.90
CA VAL A 208 10.21 19.55 -31.98
C VAL A 208 10.07 20.15 -30.59
N ASP A 209 11.12 20.78 -30.11
CA ASP A 209 11.14 21.55 -28.86
C ASP A 209 10.46 22.91 -29.08
N LEU A 210 9.39 23.20 -28.34
CA LEU A 210 8.61 24.43 -28.47
C LEU A 210 9.22 25.65 -27.78
N ILE A 211 10.20 25.44 -26.91
CA ILE A 211 10.91 26.49 -26.20
C ILE A 211 12.07 26.97 -27.05
N GLU A 212 12.90 26.03 -27.54
CA GLU A 212 14.03 26.36 -28.41
C GLU A 212 13.63 26.59 -29.86
N MET A 213 12.46 26.08 -30.27
CA MET A 213 11.97 26.05 -31.66
C MET A 213 12.93 25.29 -32.59
N LYS A 214 13.39 24.13 -32.14
CA LYS A 214 14.32 23.24 -32.87
C LYS A 214 13.77 21.83 -32.99
N SER A 215 14.14 21.14 -34.06
CA SER A 215 13.77 19.73 -34.29
C SER A 215 14.86 18.79 -33.79
N LEU A 216 14.47 17.78 -33.03
CA LEU A 216 15.33 16.73 -32.49
C LEU A 216 15.01 15.43 -33.22
N TYR A 217 15.98 14.90 -33.96
CA TYR A 217 15.89 13.59 -34.60
C TYR A 217 16.78 12.59 -33.86
N PHE A 218 16.27 11.39 -33.63
CA PHE A 218 16.99 10.33 -32.94
C PHE A 218 17.50 9.32 -33.97
N GLU A 219 18.78 9.44 -34.32
CA GLU A 219 19.43 8.66 -35.35
C GLU A 219 20.45 7.67 -34.76
N GLY A 220 20.86 6.68 -35.56
CA GLY A 220 21.84 5.67 -35.15
C GLY A 220 21.26 4.55 -34.29
N PRO A 221 22.10 3.57 -33.93
CA PRO A 221 21.67 2.43 -33.12
C PRO A 221 21.19 2.92 -31.74
N ARG A 222 19.97 2.50 -31.38
CA ARG A 222 19.29 2.87 -30.10
C ARG A 222 19.17 4.39 -29.89
N GLY A 223 19.10 5.17 -30.96
CA GLY A 223 18.86 6.62 -30.89
C GLY A 223 19.96 7.41 -30.16
N THR A 224 21.19 6.91 -30.12
CA THR A 224 22.32 7.53 -29.41
C THR A 224 22.82 8.83 -30.05
N ASN A 225 22.60 9.01 -31.36
CA ASN A 225 22.95 10.24 -32.05
C ASN A 225 21.73 11.16 -32.15
N VAL A 226 21.69 12.19 -31.30
CA VAL A 226 20.63 13.20 -31.32
C VAL A 226 21.01 14.32 -32.29
N ARG A 227 20.40 14.34 -33.47
CA ARG A 227 20.60 15.41 -34.45
C ARG A 227 19.65 16.56 -34.16
N VAL A 228 20.22 17.69 -33.74
CA VAL A 228 19.50 18.95 -33.58
C VAL A 228 19.47 19.70 -34.91
N SER A 229 18.30 20.11 -35.36
CA SER A 229 18.09 20.92 -36.56
C SER A 229 17.38 22.22 -36.21
N ASP A 230 17.88 23.36 -36.70
CA ASP A 230 17.22 24.66 -36.55
C ASP A 230 15.98 24.81 -37.45
N GLN A 231 15.71 23.86 -38.33
CA GLN A 231 14.54 23.86 -39.21
C GLN A 231 13.44 22.95 -38.69
N ILE A 232 12.23 23.50 -38.55
CA ILE A 232 10.99 22.77 -38.26
C ILE A 232 10.37 22.29 -39.58
N PRO A 233 9.96 21.01 -39.70
CA PRO A 233 9.26 20.51 -40.89
C PRO A 233 8.07 21.41 -41.27
N SER A 234 7.94 21.74 -42.56
CA SER A 234 6.94 22.69 -43.06
C SER A 234 5.51 22.32 -42.64
N ALA A 235 5.17 21.03 -42.65
CA ALA A 235 3.87 20.52 -42.20
C ALA A 235 3.57 20.81 -40.71
N LEU A 236 4.60 20.95 -39.87
CA LEU A 236 4.47 21.13 -38.43
C LEU A 236 4.64 22.58 -37.98
N GLN A 237 5.07 23.51 -38.83
CA GLN A 237 5.33 24.91 -38.44
C GLN A 237 4.10 25.60 -37.85
N LYS A 238 2.93 25.44 -38.49
CA LYS A 238 1.67 26.01 -38.00
C LYS A 238 1.28 25.42 -36.65
N LEU A 239 1.38 24.10 -36.51
CA LEU A 239 1.08 23.40 -35.26
C LEU A 239 2.06 23.79 -34.14
N ALA A 240 3.35 23.95 -34.45
CA ALA A 240 4.36 24.39 -33.49
C ALA A 240 4.06 25.80 -32.96
N ALA A 241 3.70 26.73 -33.85
CA ALA A 241 3.31 28.08 -33.45
C ALA A 241 2.06 28.08 -32.56
N GLU A 242 1.02 27.32 -32.94
CA GLU A 242 -0.21 27.18 -32.16
C GLU A 242 0.05 26.58 -30.77
N LYS A 243 0.81 25.48 -30.69
CA LYS A 243 1.10 24.80 -29.41
C LYS A 243 2.06 25.60 -28.53
N ARG A 244 2.99 26.36 -29.12
CA ARG A 244 3.82 27.29 -28.37
C ARG A 244 2.99 28.43 -27.77
N GLN A 245 2.02 28.95 -28.52
CA GLN A 245 1.09 29.95 -28.01
C GLN A 245 0.25 29.38 -26.85
N ALA A 246 -0.32 28.19 -27.02
CA ALA A 246 -1.08 27.51 -25.95
C ALA A 246 -0.22 27.23 -24.70
N LEU A 247 1.07 26.93 -24.86
CA LEU A 247 2.02 26.79 -23.74
C LEU A 247 2.19 28.12 -22.99
N ILE A 248 2.39 29.23 -23.71
CA ILE A 248 2.56 30.55 -23.09
C ILE A 248 1.28 30.99 -22.37
N GLU A 249 0.12 30.79 -22.99
CA GLU A 249 -1.20 31.06 -22.38
C GLU A 249 -1.39 30.25 -21.10
N LYS A 250 -1.06 28.95 -21.12
CA LYS A 250 -1.16 28.12 -19.92
C LYS A 250 -0.15 28.48 -18.84
N LEU A 251 1.01 29.02 -19.20
CA LEU A 251 1.97 29.54 -18.23
C LEU A 251 1.49 30.88 -17.65
N ALA A 252 0.86 31.74 -18.44
CA ALA A 252 0.25 32.98 -17.95
C ALA A 252 -0.87 32.73 -16.92
N ASP A 253 -1.60 31.61 -17.03
CA ASP A 253 -2.60 31.20 -16.03
C ASP A 253 -1.99 30.88 -14.64
N VAL A 254 -0.68 30.59 -14.55
CA VAL A 254 -0.05 29.97 -13.36
C VAL A 254 1.27 30.61 -12.89
N ASP A 255 1.87 31.52 -13.67
CA ASP A 255 3.12 32.21 -13.36
C ASP A 255 2.98 33.72 -13.62
N ASP A 256 3.14 34.52 -12.56
CA ASP A 256 2.86 35.96 -12.57
C ASP A 256 3.77 36.73 -13.55
N ASP A 257 5.06 36.37 -13.67
CA ASP A 257 5.99 37.05 -14.58
C ASP A 257 5.55 36.86 -16.05
N ILE A 258 5.11 35.66 -16.41
CA ILE A 258 4.60 35.39 -17.78
C ILE A 258 3.25 36.05 -17.98
N ALA A 259 2.39 36.09 -16.94
CA ALA A 259 1.10 36.78 -17.01
C ALA A 259 1.28 38.27 -17.35
N GLU A 260 2.22 38.97 -16.69
CA GLU A 260 2.53 40.37 -16.98
C GLU A 260 3.02 40.56 -18.42
N ILE A 261 4.00 39.76 -18.86
CA ILE A 261 4.53 39.81 -20.23
C ILE A 261 3.43 39.56 -21.27
N TYR A 262 2.53 38.62 -21.00
CA TYR A 262 1.43 38.26 -21.88
C TYR A 262 0.37 39.37 -21.97
N LEU A 263 0.01 40.00 -20.85
CA LEU A 263 -0.92 41.13 -20.79
C LEU A 263 -0.39 42.39 -21.50
N GLU A 264 0.93 42.57 -21.51
CA GLU A 264 1.59 43.63 -22.27
C GLU A 264 1.73 43.31 -23.78
N GLU A 265 1.16 42.19 -24.25
CA GLU A 265 1.28 41.69 -25.63
C GLU A 265 2.74 41.48 -26.09
N LYS A 266 3.66 41.23 -25.14
CA LYS A 266 5.06 40.96 -25.42
C LYS A 266 5.30 39.45 -25.55
N VAL A 267 6.25 39.08 -26.43
CA VAL A 267 6.65 37.68 -26.58
C VAL A 267 7.75 37.35 -25.56
N PRO A 268 7.54 36.39 -24.65
CA PRO A 268 8.56 36.02 -23.67
C PRO A 268 9.78 35.40 -24.35
N THR A 269 10.96 35.71 -23.81
CA THR A 269 12.23 35.13 -24.23
C THR A 269 12.30 33.65 -23.83
N LYS A 270 13.17 32.89 -24.50
CA LYS A 270 13.38 31.46 -24.19
C LYS A 270 13.78 31.22 -22.73
N ALA A 271 14.64 32.09 -22.19
CA ALA A 271 15.08 32.01 -20.80
C ALA A 271 13.92 32.26 -19.82
N GLN A 272 13.06 33.24 -20.11
CA GLN A 272 11.86 33.51 -19.32
C GLN A 272 10.89 32.32 -19.34
N ILE A 273 10.65 31.71 -20.51
CA ILE A 273 9.80 30.52 -20.62
C ILE A 273 10.37 29.36 -19.78
N LYS A 274 11.67 29.06 -19.89
CA LYS A 274 12.29 27.98 -19.08
C LYS A 274 12.19 28.25 -17.58
N ALA A 275 12.45 29.49 -17.16
CA ALA A 275 12.35 29.89 -15.77
C ALA A 275 10.92 29.74 -15.23
N ALA A 276 9.92 30.20 -15.99
CA ALA A 276 8.52 30.06 -15.63
C ALA A 276 8.07 28.60 -15.55
N VAL A 277 8.43 27.76 -16.53
CA VAL A 277 8.14 26.31 -16.48
C VAL A 277 8.75 25.70 -15.21
N ARG A 278 10.00 26.04 -14.86
CA ARG A 278 10.64 25.54 -13.64
C ARG A 278 9.91 25.97 -12.38
N ARG A 279 9.64 27.27 -12.20
CA ARG A 279 8.92 27.79 -11.02
C ARG A 279 7.53 27.18 -10.87
N ALA A 280 6.77 27.10 -11.97
CA ALA A 280 5.43 26.53 -11.98
C ALA A 280 5.46 25.01 -11.74
N THR A 281 6.51 24.30 -12.16
CA THR A 281 6.71 22.87 -11.88
C THR A 281 7.02 22.63 -10.41
N ILE A 282 7.98 23.36 -9.82
CA ILE A 282 8.38 23.21 -8.41
C ILE A 282 7.23 23.58 -7.46
N SER A 283 6.46 24.62 -7.78
CA SER A 283 5.25 24.99 -7.03
C SER A 283 4.08 24.02 -7.23
N ARG A 284 4.18 23.08 -8.19
CA ARG A 284 3.15 22.10 -8.58
C ARG A 284 1.90 22.71 -9.22
N ALA A 285 1.98 23.97 -9.64
CA ALA A 285 0.91 24.65 -10.37
C ALA A 285 0.83 24.19 -11.84
N PHE A 286 1.94 23.71 -12.40
CA PHE A 286 2.04 23.27 -13.79
C PHE A 286 2.77 21.93 -13.92
N SER A 287 2.40 21.15 -14.94
CA SER A 287 3.12 19.93 -15.33
C SER A 287 3.55 20.01 -16.80
N PRO A 288 4.85 20.16 -17.11
CA PRO A 288 5.34 20.11 -18.48
C PRO A 288 5.16 18.71 -19.06
N VAL A 289 4.66 18.63 -20.29
CA VAL A 289 4.41 17.36 -20.98
C VAL A 289 5.42 17.14 -22.10
N LEU A 290 6.16 16.04 -22.00
CA LEU A 290 7.12 15.53 -22.99
C LEU A 290 6.57 14.29 -23.69
N MET A 291 7.17 13.94 -24.83
CA MET A 291 6.69 12.82 -25.66
C MET A 291 7.85 11.95 -26.15
N GLY A 292 7.61 10.65 -26.24
CA GLY A 292 8.62 9.72 -26.75
C GLY A 292 8.15 8.27 -26.83
N SER A 293 9.09 7.40 -27.18
CA SER A 293 8.92 5.95 -27.15
C SER A 293 10.16 5.30 -26.56
N ALA A 294 10.00 4.73 -25.36
CA ALA A 294 11.05 3.97 -24.69
C ALA A 294 11.39 2.65 -25.43
N LEU A 295 10.42 2.08 -26.16
CA LEU A 295 10.63 0.84 -26.92
C LEU A 295 11.44 1.12 -28.19
N ALA A 296 11.09 2.19 -28.90
CA ALA A 296 11.76 2.61 -30.13
C ALA A 296 13.03 3.45 -29.90
N ASP A 297 13.44 3.66 -28.63
CA ASP A 297 14.63 4.41 -28.25
C ASP A 297 14.63 5.89 -28.67
N LYS A 298 13.48 6.56 -28.55
CA LYS A 298 13.27 7.95 -29.01
C LYS A 298 12.68 8.81 -27.91
N GLY A 299 13.21 10.01 -27.69
CA GLY A 299 12.63 11.00 -26.78
C GLY A 299 12.99 10.84 -25.28
N ILE A 300 13.87 9.90 -24.92
CA ILE A 300 14.32 9.72 -23.52
C ILE A 300 15.35 10.78 -23.13
N GLN A 301 16.29 11.14 -24.00
CA GLN A 301 17.33 12.12 -23.69
C GLN A 301 16.74 13.52 -23.38
N PRO A 302 15.77 14.05 -24.16
CA PRO A 302 15.10 15.30 -23.81
C PRO A 302 14.33 15.22 -22.49
N MET A 303 13.81 14.04 -22.12
CA MET A 303 13.19 13.82 -20.81
C MET A 303 14.22 13.94 -19.68
N LEU A 304 15.44 13.39 -19.85
CA LEU A 304 16.52 13.54 -18.88
C LEU A 304 17.00 15.00 -18.78
N ASP A 305 17.08 15.71 -19.91
CA ASP A 305 17.41 17.13 -19.90
C ASP A 305 16.34 17.97 -19.18
N ALA A 306 15.07 17.64 -19.36
CA ALA A 306 13.93 18.26 -18.67
C ALA A 306 13.92 17.95 -17.16
N VAL A 307 14.37 16.77 -16.74
CA VAL A 307 14.59 16.47 -15.31
C VAL A 307 15.60 17.45 -14.72
N CYS A 308 16.73 17.70 -15.40
CA CYS A 308 17.70 18.68 -14.92
C CYS A 308 17.12 20.10 -14.87
N ASP A 309 16.38 20.50 -15.91
CA ASP A 309 15.89 21.88 -16.06
C ASP A 309 14.70 22.23 -15.17
N TYR A 310 13.76 21.29 -14.98
CA TYR A 310 12.44 21.63 -14.41
C TYR A 310 12.15 20.95 -13.07
N LEU A 311 12.80 19.83 -12.74
CA LEU A 311 12.65 19.21 -11.42
C LEU A 311 13.60 19.85 -10.39
N PRO A 312 13.18 19.86 -9.11
CA PRO A 312 13.96 20.51 -8.07
C PRO A 312 15.21 19.73 -7.70
N ASP A 313 16.18 20.43 -7.14
CA ASP A 313 17.24 19.84 -6.34
C ASP A 313 16.84 19.75 -4.85
N PRO A 314 17.58 18.99 -4.02
CA PRO A 314 17.18 18.75 -2.62
C PRO A 314 17.06 20.02 -1.76
N SER A 315 17.67 21.14 -2.14
CA SER A 315 17.62 22.40 -1.41
C SER A 315 16.36 23.23 -1.70
N GLU A 316 15.69 22.97 -2.82
CA GLU A 316 14.48 23.68 -3.24
C GLU A 316 13.19 23.03 -2.69
N VAL A 317 13.29 21.85 -2.09
CA VAL A 317 12.15 21.13 -1.50
C VAL A 317 12.08 21.34 0.00
N GLU A 318 10.91 21.75 0.48
CA GLU A 318 10.67 21.90 1.91
C GLU A 318 10.44 20.53 2.58
N ASN A 319 11.39 20.13 3.42
CA ASN A 319 11.29 18.92 4.23
C ASN A 319 11.12 19.28 5.70
N THR A 320 10.20 18.59 6.39
CA THR A 320 9.93 18.82 7.81
C THR A 320 10.06 17.53 8.63
N ALA A 321 10.46 17.70 9.88
CA ALA A 321 10.45 16.71 10.95
C ALA A 321 9.52 17.18 12.09
N LEU A 322 9.31 16.31 13.07
CA LEU A 322 8.53 16.55 14.29
C LEU A 322 9.46 16.50 15.50
N ASP A 323 9.40 17.51 16.37
CA ASP A 323 10.18 17.55 17.61
C ASP A 323 9.43 16.85 18.75
N LYS A 324 9.90 15.65 19.13
CA LYS A 324 9.29 14.87 20.22
C LYS A 324 9.38 15.52 21.59
N ALA A 325 10.41 16.34 21.82
CA ALA A 325 10.58 17.03 23.10
C ALA A 325 9.61 18.20 23.26
N ASN A 326 9.03 18.67 22.15
CA ASN A 326 8.16 19.83 22.11
C ASN A 326 6.79 19.50 21.49
N GLY A 327 6.19 18.39 21.90
CA GLY A 327 4.82 18.02 21.50
C GLY A 327 4.63 17.81 20.00
N GLU A 328 5.64 17.29 19.31
CA GLU A 328 5.62 17.01 17.86
C GLU A 328 5.43 18.26 16.98
N GLN A 329 5.87 19.43 17.46
CA GLN A 329 5.91 20.63 16.63
C GLN A 329 6.74 20.41 15.36
N SER A 330 6.25 20.94 14.24
CA SER A 330 6.93 20.80 12.94
C SER A 330 8.18 21.67 12.89
N VAL A 331 9.31 21.06 12.54
CA VAL A 331 10.62 21.69 12.37
C VAL A 331 11.09 21.52 10.94
N LYS A 332 11.48 22.60 10.28
CA LYS A 332 12.03 22.56 8.92
C LYS A 332 13.46 22.00 8.95
N LEU A 333 13.74 21.04 8.06
CA LEU A 333 15.07 20.49 7.84
C LEU A 333 15.74 21.24 6.69
N VAL A 334 17.06 21.43 6.79
CA VAL A 334 17.85 22.10 5.77
C VAL A 334 18.97 21.17 5.32
N PRO A 335 19.14 20.92 4.00
CA PRO A 335 20.14 19.99 3.50
C PRO A 335 21.54 20.58 3.56
N PHE A 336 22.10 20.64 4.76
CA PHE A 336 23.43 21.16 5.03
C PHE A 336 24.26 20.15 5.83
N ASN A 337 25.44 19.82 5.33
CA ASN A 337 26.32 18.77 5.85
C ASN A 337 26.84 19.05 7.26
N SER A 338 26.97 20.33 7.63
CA SER A 338 27.49 20.72 8.95
C SER A 338 26.43 20.67 10.06
N LEU A 339 25.15 20.43 9.72
CA LEU A 339 24.08 20.29 10.70
C LEU A 339 24.09 18.91 11.36
N PRO A 340 23.43 18.75 12.53
CA PRO A 340 23.26 17.45 13.15
C PRO A 340 22.49 16.48 12.23
N PHE A 341 22.92 15.22 12.19
CA PHE A 341 22.41 14.23 11.24
C PHE A 341 20.92 13.91 11.47
N VAL A 342 20.14 13.90 10.38
CA VAL A 342 18.79 13.30 10.33
C VAL A 342 18.64 12.54 9.02
N GLY A 343 18.32 11.25 9.13
CA GLY A 343 18.05 10.38 7.99
C GLY A 343 16.82 9.52 8.20
N LEU A 344 16.12 9.20 7.12
CA LEU A 344 14.93 8.35 7.11
C LEU A 344 15.24 7.02 6.43
N ALA A 345 15.05 5.91 7.14
CA ALA A 345 15.04 4.59 6.53
C ALA A 345 13.71 4.39 5.79
N PHE A 346 13.75 4.16 4.49
CA PHE A 346 12.53 4.02 3.69
C PHE A 346 12.40 2.66 3.02
N LYS A 347 13.50 1.99 2.69
CA LYS A 347 13.47 0.64 2.11
C LYS A 347 14.38 -0.29 2.90
N LEU A 348 13.89 -1.50 3.13
CA LEU A 348 14.66 -2.60 3.72
C LEU A 348 14.79 -3.70 2.67
N GLU A 349 15.98 -4.24 2.54
CA GLU A 349 16.29 -5.31 1.61
C GLU A 349 17.27 -6.26 2.27
N GLU A 350 16.92 -7.54 2.39
CA GLU A 350 17.84 -8.54 2.92
C GLU A 350 18.48 -9.30 1.76
N ASN A 351 19.80 -9.36 1.76
CA ASN A 351 20.56 -10.14 0.79
C ASN A 351 21.44 -11.18 1.50
N ASN A 352 22.17 -11.96 0.72
CA ASN A 352 23.08 -12.99 1.25
C ASN A 352 24.17 -12.46 2.19
N PHE A 353 24.42 -11.14 2.19
CA PHE A 353 25.41 -10.46 3.01
C PHE A 353 24.80 -9.77 4.25
N GLY A 354 23.48 -9.85 4.44
CA GLY A 354 22.73 -9.30 5.55
C GLY A 354 21.68 -8.26 5.14
N GLN A 355 21.07 -7.63 6.13
CA GLN A 355 20.07 -6.58 5.93
C GLN A 355 20.71 -5.27 5.47
N LEU A 356 20.30 -4.79 4.30
CA LEU A 356 20.50 -3.43 3.80
C LEU A 356 19.32 -2.56 4.20
N THR A 357 19.64 -1.38 4.73
CA THR A 357 18.67 -0.33 5.02
C THR A 357 18.98 0.87 4.14
N TYR A 358 18.05 1.24 3.27
CA TYR A 358 18.17 2.45 2.44
C TYR A 358 17.72 3.66 3.26
N ILE A 359 18.61 4.64 3.35
CA ILE A 359 18.45 5.87 4.11
C ILE A 359 18.53 7.06 3.17
N ARG A 360 17.55 7.95 3.24
CA ARG A 360 17.63 9.30 2.69
C ARG A 360 18.17 10.24 3.76
N VAL A 361 19.26 10.94 3.46
CA VAL A 361 19.87 11.93 4.35
C VAL A 361 19.25 13.30 4.08
N TYR A 362 18.58 13.88 5.08
CA TYR A 362 17.94 15.19 4.95
C TYR A 362 18.81 16.34 5.44
N GLN A 363 19.60 16.11 6.49
CA GLN A 363 20.56 17.08 7.02
C GLN A 363 21.74 16.35 7.67
N GLY A 364 22.88 17.03 7.74
CA GLY A 364 24.13 16.48 8.24
C GLY A 364 24.79 15.48 7.29
N THR A 365 25.86 14.86 7.77
CA THR A 365 26.65 13.88 7.02
C THR A 365 26.66 12.53 7.75
N LEU A 366 26.48 11.45 7.00
CA LEU A 366 26.64 10.09 7.48
C LEU A 366 28.05 9.59 7.17
N THR A 367 28.83 9.24 8.19
CA THR A 367 30.20 8.73 8.03
C THR A 367 30.33 7.28 8.48
N LYS A 368 31.18 6.52 7.80
CA LYS A 368 31.48 5.13 8.17
C LYS A 368 32.05 5.05 9.59
N GLY A 369 31.51 4.17 10.40
CA GLY A 369 31.92 3.95 11.80
C GLY A 369 31.19 4.82 12.82
N SER A 370 30.37 5.78 12.38
CA SER A 370 29.54 6.62 13.24
C SER A 370 28.46 5.82 13.98
N TYR A 371 27.91 6.44 15.03
CA TYR A 371 26.77 5.90 15.77
C TYR A 371 25.53 6.74 15.51
N LEU A 372 24.45 6.07 15.12
CA LEU A 372 23.12 6.65 14.97
C LEU A 372 22.21 6.19 16.10
N TYR A 373 21.16 6.95 16.35
CA TYR A 373 20.11 6.63 17.30
C TYR A 373 18.78 6.55 16.59
N SER A 374 18.06 5.46 16.78
CA SER A 374 16.69 5.31 16.29
C SER A 374 15.77 6.20 17.12
N SER A 375 15.08 7.16 16.49
CA SER A 375 14.13 8.04 17.16
C SER A 375 12.95 7.30 17.80
N ARG A 376 12.59 6.12 17.29
CA ARG A 376 11.47 5.30 17.81
C ARG A 376 11.88 4.46 19.01
N THR A 377 13.03 3.81 18.96
CA THR A 377 13.46 2.85 20.00
C THR A 377 14.51 3.41 20.95
N ASN A 378 15.09 4.59 20.64
CA ASN A 378 16.26 5.17 21.29
C ASN A 378 17.48 4.24 21.34
N LYS A 379 17.50 3.18 20.52
CA LYS A 379 18.62 2.26 20.42
C LYS A 379 19.75 2.89 19.62
N ARG A 380 20.97 2.76 20.15
CA ARG A 380 22.20 3.16 19.50
C ARG A 380 22.65 2.08 18.52
N VAL A 381 22.90 2.46 17.27
CA VAL A 381 23.34 1.57 16.19
C VAL A 381 24.64 2.09 15.61
N ARG A 382 25.63 1.22 15.41
CA ARG A 382 26.88 1.57 14.74
C ARG A 382 26.75 1.32 13.25
N ILE A 383 27.27 2.21 12.41
CA ILE A 383 27.24 2.07 10.95
C ILE A 383 28.57 1.48 10.46
N PRO A 384 28.65 0.16 10.19
CA PRO A 384 29.91 -0.48 9.81
C PRO A 384 30.34 -0.14 8.38
N ARG A 385 29.37 0.03 7.48
CA ARG A 385 29.59 0.13 6.04
C ARG A 385 28.45 0.93 5.40
N ILE A 386 28.80 1.83 4.49
CA ILE A 386 27.87 2.64 3.69
C ILE A 386 28.16 2.29 2.24
N VAL A 387 27.10 2.03 1.46
CA VAL A 387 27.20 1.71 0.05
C VAL A 387 26.24 2.56 -0.78
N ARG A 388 26.67 2.91 -1.99
CA ARG A 388 25.77 3.39 -3.05
C ARG A 388 25.40 2.22 -3.95
N MET A 389 24.11 2.11 -4.23
CA MET A 389 23.58 1.04 -5.07
C MET A 389 23.66 1.45 -6.54
N HIS A 390 24.39 0.63 -7.32
CA HIS A 390 24.54 0.74 -8.76
C HIS A 390 23.83 -0.41 -9.43
N SER A 391 22.50 -0.33 -9.53
CA SER A 391 21.66 -1.45 -9.92
C SER A 391 21.93 -2.66 -9.01
N ASN A 392 22.67 -3.69 -9.45
CA ASN A 392 22.98 -4.89 -8.67
C ASN A 392 24.40 -4.88 -8.08
N GLU A 393 25.19 -3.84 -8.34
CA GLU A 393 26.56 -3.69 -7.84
C GLU A 393 26.59 -2.67 -6.68
N MET A 394 27.48 -2.89 -5.72
CA MET A 394 27.63 -2.04 -4.54
C MET A 394 28.94 -1.28 -4.61
N GLU A 395 28.90 0.05 -4.52
CA GLU A 395 30.07 0.89 -4.38
C GLU A 395 30.23 1.30 -2.91
N ASP A 396 31.37 0.99 -2.31
CA ASP A 396 31.72 1.42 -0.96
C ASP A 396 32.04 2.92 -0.93
N VAL A 397 31.36 3.64 -0.04
CA VAL A 397 31.60 5.07 0.18
C VAL A 397 31.96 5.33 1.64
N ALA A 398 32.87 6.29 1.87
CA ALA A 398 33.31 6.66 3.21
C ALA A 398 32.29 7.54 3.95
N GLU A 399 31.63 8.41 3.20
CA GLU A 399 30.64 9.36 3.71
C GLU A 399 29.56 9.67 2.67
N VAL A 400 28.39 10.11 3.16
CA VAL A 400 27.23 10.52 2.35
C VAL A 400 26.66 11.80 2.96
N GLY A 401 26.52 12.83 2.13
CA GLY A 401 26.05 14.15 2.57
C GLY A 401 24.53 14.32 2.52
N ALA A 402 24.07 15.49 2.95
CA ALA A 402 22.67 15.87 2.89
C ALA A 402 22.15 15.92 1.45
N GLY A 403 20.89 15.50 1.27
CA GLY A 403 20.20 15.42 -0.02
C GLY A 403 20.45 14.13 -0.80
N GLU A 404 21.31 13.22 -0.31
CA GLU A 404 21.63 11.96 -0.99
C GLU A 404 20.90 10.75 -0.40
N ILE A 405 20.89 9.65 -1.18
CA ILE A 405 20.37 8.35 -0.77
C ILE A 405 21.52 7.35 -0.72
N CYS A 406 21.58 6.56 0.35
CA CYS A 406 22.56 5.48 0.50
C CYS A 406 21.94 4.25 1.15
N ALA A 407 22.62 3.11 1.07
CA ALA A 407 22.29 1.93 1.85
C ALA A 407 23.36 1.65 2.92
N VAL A 408 22.92 1.15 4.07
CA VAL A 408 23.79 0.78 5.19
C VAL A 408 23.56 -0.66 5.61
N PHE A 409 24.63 -1.32 6.06
CA PHE A 409 24.59 -2.69 6.55
C PHE A 409 24.45 -2.77 8.06
N GLY A 410 23.78 -3.82 8.55
CA GLY A 410 23.78 -4.18 9.97
C GLY A 410 22.96 -3.25 10.86
N VAL A 411 21.99 -2.55 10.27
CA VAL A 411 21.03 -1.71 10.97
C VAL A 411 19.71 -2.45 11.06
N ASP A 412 19.39 -2.97 12.25
CA ASP A 412 18.07 -3.55 12.52
C ASP A 412 17.07 -2.43 12.79
N CYS A 413 16.15 -2.22 11.85
CA CYS A 413 15.10 -1.21 11.94
C CYS A 413 13.87 -1.62 11.13
N ALA A 414 12.80 -0.84 11.27
CA ALA A 414 11.60 -0.94 10.44
C ALA A 414 11.61 0.15 9.36
N SER A 415 10.94 -0.10 8.24
CA SER A 415 10.69 0.93 7.22
C SER A 415 9.92 2.11 7.86
N GLY A 416 10.37 3.33 7.60
CA GLY A 416 9.85 4.56 8.23
C GLY A 416 10.62 5.01 9.48
N ASP A 417 11.58 4.25 9.99
CA ASP A 417 12.37 4.66 11.15
C ASP A 417 13.28 5.87 10.82
N THR A 418 13.25 6.89 11.68
CA THR A 418 14.15 8.04 11.59
C THR A 418 15.38 7.83 12.47
N PHE A 419 16.56 8.10 11.93
CA PHE A 419 17.84 8.06 12.60
C PHE A 419 18.40 9.47 12.81
N THR A 420 18.94 9.72 14.00
CA THR A 420 19.64 10.97 14.34
C THR A 420 21.03 10.68 14.93
N ASP A 421 21.84 11.72 15.14
CA ASP A 421 23.12 11.63 15.86
C ASP A 421 22.98 11.48 17.39
N GLY A 422 21.73 11.45 17.90
CA GLY A 422 21.40 11.37 19.33
C GLY A 422 21.30 12.72 20.04
N GLY A 423 21.70 13.82 19.38
CA GLY A 423 21.57 15.17 19.92
C GLY A 423 20.21 15.81 19.64
N LEU A 424 19.48 15.29 18.66
CA LEU A 424 18.17 15.79 18.23
C LEU A 424 17.03 14.80 18.52
N PRO A 425 15.98 15.21 19.25
CA PRO A 425 14.77 14.41 19.48
C PRO A 425 13.80 14.47 18.28
N TYR A 426 14.32 14.48 17.05
CA TYR A 426 13.53 14.63 15.83
C TYR A 426 13.05 13.27 15.31
N THR A 427 11.87 13.28 14.71
CA THR A 427 11.31 12.13 14.00
C THR A 427 10.61 12.61 12.75
N MET A 428 10.71 11.87 11.65
CA MET A 428 9.98 12.21 10.43
C MET A 428 8.51 11.84 10.59
N SER A 429 7.65 12.55 9.87
CA SER A 429 6.23 12.19 9.77
C SER A 429 6.07 10.75 9.27
N SER A 430 5.14 10.00 9.87
CA SER A 430 4.80 8.67 9.39
C SER A 430 4.28 8.73 7.95
N MET A 431 4.63 7.71 7.17
CA MET A 431 4.00 7.46 5.87
C MET A 431 2.54 7.06 6.06
N PHE A 432 1.71 7.34 5.06
CA PHE A 432 0.35 6.79 5.03
C PHE A 432 0.42 5.29 4.74
N VAL A 433 -0.08 4.48 5.67
CA VAL A 433 -0.21 3.03 5.51
C VAL A 433 -1.69 2.72 5.30
N PRO A 434 -2.10 2.30 4.09
CA PRO A 434 -3.47 1.88 3.85
C PRO A 434 -3.83 0.66 4.68
N ASP A 435 -5.12 0.49 4.98
CA ASP A 435 -5.60 -0.73 5.63
C ASP A 435 -5.62 -1.92 4.67
N ALA A 436 -5.33 -3.10 5.21
CA ALA A 436 -5.37 -4.35 4.48
C ALA A 436 -6.82 -4.69 4.09
N VAL A 437 -7.05 -4.96 2.81
CA VAL A 437 -8.39 -5.21 2.23
C VAL A 437 -8.65 -6.69 1.95
N MET A 438 -7.66 -7.56 2.15
CA MET A 438 -7.79 -9.00 1.93
C MET A 438 -7.07 -9.79 3.01
N SER A 439 -7.65 -10.91 3.43
CA SER A 439 -7.06 -11.83 4.41
C SER A 439 -7.14 -13.27 3.92
N LEU A 440 -6.12 -14.07 4.22
CA LEU A 440 -6.02 -15.50 3.92
C LEU A 440 -5.53 -16.26 5.15
N SER A 441 -6.05 -17.46 5.39
CA SER A 441 -5.41 -18.38 6.33
C SER A 441 -4.19 -19.02 5.66
N ILE A 442 -3.11 -19.19 6.42
CA ILE A 442 -1.88 -19.79 5.92
C ILE A 442 -1.33 -20.79 6.94
N LYS A 443 -0.86 -21.93 6.45
CA LYS A 443 -0.24 -22.97 7.28
C LYS A 443 0.94 -23.63 6.54
N PRO A 444 2.09 -23.87 7.21
CA PRO A 444 3.15 -24.67 6.61
C PRO A 444 2.69 -26.12 6.41
N LYS A 445 2.98 -26.70 5.24
CA LYS A 445 2.61 -28.10 4.92
C LYS A 445 3.29 -29.10 5.85
N ARG A 446 4.50 -28.79 6.32
CA ARG A 446 5.31 -29.63 7.19
C ARG A 446 5.57 -28.90 8.50
N SER A 447 5.38 -29.58 9.63
CA SER A 447 5.65 -29.02 10.96
C SER A 447 7.12 -28.62 11.16
N ALA A 448 8.05 -29.26 10.43
CA ALA A 448 9.48 -28.93 10.46
C ALA A 448 9.79 -27.52 9.91
N ASP A 449 8.91 -26.94 9.10
CA ASP A 449 9.13 -25.62 8.49
C ASP A 449 8.65 -24.46 9.38
N THR A 450 8.09 -24.74 10.57
CA THR A 450 7.48 -23.74 11.47
C THR A 450 8.44 -22.62 11.90
N ASP A 451 9.71 -22.95 12.16
CA ASP A 451 10.72 -21.96 12.56
C ASP A 451 11.05 -21.00 11.42
N ASN A 452 11.20 -21.53 10.20
CA ASN A 452 11.47 -20.72 9.01
C ASN A 452 10.25 -19.87 8.65
N PHE A 453 9.05 -20.43 8.77
CA PHE A 453 7.79 -19.71 8.62
C PHE A 453 7.71 -18.51 9.58
N SER A 454 7.97 -18.73 10.88
CA SER A 454 7.91 -17.68 11.90
C SER A 454 8.95 -16.58 11.66
N LYS A 455 10.17 -16.94 11.24
CA LYS A 455 11.21 -15.98 10.86
C LYS A 455 10.78 -15.12 9.66
N ALA A 456 10.24 -15.76 8.63
CA ALA A 456 9.80 -15.08 7.42
C ALA A 456 8.62 -14.13 7.67
N MET A 457 7.60 -14.54 8.44
CA MET A 457 6.47 -13.68 8.80
C MET A 457 6.92 -12.40 9.51
N ASN A 458 7.81 -12.53 10.50
CA ASN A 458 8.35 -11.38 11.22
C ASN A 458 9.17 -10.45 10.31
N ARG A 459 9.93 -11.01 9.37
CA ARG A 459 10.68 -10.23 8.39
C ARG A 459 9.75 -9.45 7.46
N PHE A 460 8.77 -10.12 6.87
CA PHE A 460 7.84 -9.52 5.92
C PHE A 460 7.01 -8.39 6.55
N GLN A 461 6.59 -8.52 7.81
CA GLN A 461 5.94 -7.42 8.54
C GLN A 461 6.85 -6.20 8.74
N ARG A 462 8.17 -6.39 8.92
CA ARG A 462 9.13 -5.28 9.06
C ARG A 462 9.42 -4.61 7.71
N GLU A 463 9.45 -5.41 6.64
CA GLU A 463 9.65 -4.93 5.27
C GLU A 463 8.44 -4.13 4.77
N ASP A 464 7.22 -4.58 5.08
CA ASP A 464 5.96 -4.01 4.58
C ASP A 464 4.90 -3.88 5.71
N PRO A 465 4.58 -2.64 6.13
CA PRO A 465 3.60 -2.40 7.20
C PRO A 465 2.14 -2.73 6.80
N THR A 466 1.85 -2.93 5.50
CA THR A 466 0.53 -3.36 5.04
C THR A 466 0.32 -4.87 5.12
N PHE A 467 1.42 -5.64 5.20
CA PHE A 467 1.38 -7.07 5.44
C PHE A 467 1.24 -7.33 6.95
N ARG A 468 0.05 -7.70 7.40
CA ARG A 468 -0.24 -7.99 8.82
C ARG A 468 -0.38 -9.49 9.02
N VAL A 469 0.12 -10.00 10.14
CA VAL A 469 -0.07 -11.40 10.53
C VAL A 469 -0.58 -11.44 11.95
N HIS A 470 -1.64 -12.20 12.18
CA HIS A 470 -2.16 -12.47 13.52
C HIS A 470 -2.61 -13.93 13.61
N VAL A 471 -2.67 -14.45 14.82
CA VAL A 471 -3.28 -15.75 15.09
C VAL A 471 -4.69 -15.48 15.57
N ASP A 472 -5.67 -16.07 14.90
CA ASP A 472 -7.06 -15.96 15.30
C ASP A 472 -7.28 -16.76 16.59
N PRO A 473 -7.78 -16.16 17.67
CA PRO A 473 -7.86 -16.80 18.97
C PRO A 473 -8.90 -17.93 19.03
N GLU A 474 -9.85 -17.98 18.10
CA GLU A 474 -10.92 -18.99 18.09
C GLU A 474 -10.59 -20.19 17.19
N SER A 475 -10.11 -19.93 15.98
CA SER A 475 -9.73 -20.99 15.02
C SER A 475 -8.30 -21.49 15.22
N GLU A 476 -7.47 -20.77 15.99
CA GLU A 476 -6.03 -20.99 16.14
C GLU A 476 -5.26 -20.97 14.81
N GLU A 477 -5.88 -20.46 13.74
CA GLU A 477 -5.27 -20.33 12.44
C GLU A 477 -4.42 -19.07 12.37
N THR A 478 -3.29 -19.16 11.67
CA THR A 478 -2.49 -17.98 11.33
C THR A 478 -3.12 -17.30 10.11
N ILE A 479 -3.54 -16.04 10.27
CA ILE A 479 -4.14 -15.23 9.23
C ILE A 479 -3.14 -14.18 8.77
N ILE A 480 -2.92 -14.12 7.45
CA ILE A 480 -2.17 -13.05 6.78
C ILE A 480 -3.14 -12.09 6.11
N SER A 481 -2.89 -10.79 6.25
CA SER A 481 -3.70 -9.73 5.65
C SER A 481 -2.82 -8.81 4.79
N GLY A 482 -3.35 -8.35 3.67
CA GLY A 482 -2.64 -7.47 2.74
C GLY A 482 -3.57 -6.69 1.81
N MET A 483 -2.96 -6.03 0.83
CA MET A 483 -3.62 -5.08 -0.09
C MET A 483 -4.42 -5.73 -1.23
N GLY A 484 -4.28 -7.04 -1.44
CA GLY A 484 -4.95 -7.74 -2.54
C GLY A 484 -4.47 -9.19 -2.69
N GLU A 485 -5.05 -9.88 -3.66
CA GLU A 485 -4.79 -11.30 -3.91
C GLU A 485 -3.37 -11.51 -4.44
N LEU A 486 -2.96 -10.73 -5.44
CA LEU A 486 -1.61 -10.80 -6.00
C LEU A 486 -0.57 -10.42 -4.95
N HIS A 487 -0.88 -9.47 -4.06
CA HIS A 487 -0.02 -9.14 -2.93
C HIS A 487 0.29 -10.40 -2.09
N LEU A 488 -0.75 -11.09 -1.60
CA LEU A 488 -0.58 -12.24 -0.72
C LEU A 488 0.03 -13.44 -1.46
N GLU A 489 -0.32 -13.67 -2.72
CA GLU A 489 0.30 -14.70 -3.57
C GLU A 489 1.82 -14.52 -3.69
N VAL A 490 2.28 -13.28 -3.89
CA VAL A 490 3.72 -12.97 -3.97
C VAL A 490 4.42 -13.31 -2.66
N TYR A 491 3.84 -12.97 -1.50
CA TYR A 491 4.45 -13.32 -0.21
C TYR A 491 4.47 -14.82 0.05
N VAL A 492 3.42 -15.56 -0.35
CA VAL A 492 3.39 -17.03 -0.26
C VAL A 492 4.48 -17.66 -1.13
N GLU A 493 4.67 -17.14 -2.34
CA GLU A 493 5.72 -17.65 -3.23
C GLU A 493 7.13 -17.24 -2.74
N ARG A 494 7.29 -16.06 -2.14
CA ARG A 494 8.53 -15.67 -1.44
C ARG A 494 8.87 -16.64 -0.30
N LEU A 495 7.89 -17.08 0.51
CA LEU A 495 8.13 -18.13 1.51
C LEU A 495 8.67 -19.41 0.89
N ARG A 496 8.09 -19.82 -0.24
CA ARG A 496 8.48 -21.03 -0.94
C ARG A 496 9.89 -20.94 -1.51
N ARG A 497 10.27 -19.81 -2.12
CA ARG A 497 11.57 -19.64 -2.78
C ARG A 497 12.69 -19.25 -1.82
N GLU A 498 12.46 -18.25 -0.97
CA GLU A 498 13.48 -17.71 -0.06
C GLU A 498 13.70 -18.60 1.17
N TYR A 499 12.61 -19.11 1.76
CA TYR A 499 12.64 -19.89 3.00
C TYR A 499 12.40 -21.39 2.80
N LYS A 500 12.25 -21.85 1.55
CA LYS A 500 11.96 -23.26 1.21
C LYS A 500 10.79 -23.84 1.99
N THR A 501 9.83 -22.98 2.33
CA THR A 501 8.70 -23.29 3.20
C THR A 501 7.44 -23.32 2.35
N ASP A 502 6.95 -24.52 2.06
CA ASP A 502 5.75 -24.70 1.25
C ASP A 502 4.51 -24.58 2.15
N CYS A 503 3.58 -23.71 1.78
CA CYS A 503 2.41 -23.37 2.58
C CYS A 503 1.12 -23.74 1.84
N THR A 504 0.09 -24.09 2.61
CA THR A 504 -1.29 -24.15 2.12
C THR A 504 -2.00 -22.88 2.52
N THR A 505 -2.65 -22.24 1.56
CA THR A 505 -3.53 -21.09 1.80
C THR A 505 -4.99 -21.51 1.74
N GLY A 506 -5.83 -20.81 2.50
CA GLY A 506 -7.27 -21.00 2.54
C GLY A 506 -8.00 -19.70 2.84
N GLN A 507 -9.34 -19.76 2.77
CA GLN A 507 -10.16 -18.69 3.31
C GLN A 507 -10.08 -18.73 4.84
N PRO A 508 -9.95 -17.57 5.51
CA PRO A 508 -10.08 -17.49 6.95
C PRO A 508 -11.40 -18.10 7.41
N ARG A 509 -11.39 -18.84 8.51
CA ARG A 509 -12.64 -19.34 9.10
C ARG A 509 -13.48 -18.16 9.59
N VAL A 510 -14.75 -18.16 9.20
CA VAL A 510 -15.73 -17.21 9.74
C VAL A 510 -16.15 -17.71 11.12
N ALA A 511 -16.04 -16.84 12.12
CA ALA A 511 -16.50 -17.11 13.48
C ALA A 511 -18.03 -17.07 13.54
N PHE A 512 -18.69 -18.12 13.06
CA PHE A 512 -20.14 -18.28 13.21
C PHE A 512 -20.51 -18.45 14.69
N ARG A 513 -21.76 -18.15 15.02
CA ARG A 513 -22.34 -18.39 16.34
C ARG A 513 -23.61 -19.20 16.21
N GLU A 514 -24.09 -19.72 17.32
CA GLU A 514 -25.36 -20.42 17.40
C GLU A 514 -26.29 -19.69 18.37
N THR A 515 -27.59 -19.71 18.12
CA THR A 515 -28.57 -19.18 19.08
C THR A 515 -29.92 -19.88 18.90
N ILE A 516 -30.90 -19.51 19.71
CA ILE A 516 -32.28 -20.00 19.62
C ILE A 516 -33.23 -18.86 19.26
N SER A 517 -34.38 -19.18 18.66
CA SER A 517 -35.33 -18.19 18.14
C SER A 517 -36.62 -18.07 18.96
N LYS A 518 -36.94 -19.07 19.77
CA LYS A 518 -38.16 -19.12 20.60
C LYS A 518 -37.94 -19.90 21.88
N ARG A 519 -38.88 -19.77 22.81
CA ARG A 519 -38.90 -20.55 24.05
C ARG A 519 -39.18 -22.04 23.78
N ALA A 520 -38.47 -22.92 24.48
CA ALA A 520 -38.76 -24.35 24.56
C ALA A 520 -38.56 -24.89 25.98
N ASP A 521 -39.55 -25.63 26.48
CA ASP A 521 -39.48 -26.31 27.76
C ASP A 521 -38.67 -27.62 27.65
N PHE A 522 -38.02 -28.03 28.74
CA PHE A 522 -37.26 -29.27 28.80
C PHE A 522 -37.51 -30.02 30.12
N ASP A 523 -37.46 -31.34 30.01
CA ASP A 523 -37.43 -32.28 31.13
C ASP A 523 -36.45 -33.40 30.77
N PHE A 524 -35.32 -33.42 31.46
CA PHE A 524 -34.24 -34.35 31.18
C PHE A 524 -33.84 -35.10 32.44
N LEU A 525 -33.86 -36.44 32.35
CA LEU A 525 -33.41 -37.35 33.39
C LEU A 525 -32.14 -38.09 32.92
N LEU A 526 -31.02 -37.80 33.56
CA LEU A 526 -29.81 -38.62 33.47
C LEU A 526 -29.91 -39.74 34.51
N LYS A 527 -29.94 -41.00 34.05
CA LYS A 527 -29.89 -42.18 34.91
C LYS A 527 -28.94 -43.22 34.31
N ARG A 528 -27.79 -43.46 34.95
CA ARG A 528 -26.82 -44.52 34.58
C ARG A 528 -26.43 -45.31 35.82
N GLN A 529 -26.44 -46.63 35.74
CA GLN A 529 -26.05 -47.49 36.85
C GLN A 529 -25.18 -48.64 36.33
N SER A 530 -23.88 -48.59 36.62
CA SER A 530 -22.89 -49.60 36.26
C SER A 530 -22.17 -50.09 37.52
N GLY A 531 -22.84 -50.93 38.31
CA GLY A 531 -22.22 -51.72 39.39
C GLY A 531 -21.59 -50.96 40.58
N GLY A 532 -21.91 -49.67 40.78
CA GLY A 532 -21.43 -48.79 41.85
C GLY A 532 -22.33 -47.53 42.01
N PRO A 533 -21.89 -46.46 42.70
CA PRO A 533 -22.62 -45.17 42.72
C PRO A 533 -22.92 -44.74 41.29
N GLY A 534 -24.22 -44.56 40.99
CA GLY A 534 -24.67 -44.23 39.64
C GLY A 534 -24.58 -42.74 39.34
N ASP A 535 -24.98 -42.36 38.13
CA ASP A 535 -25.32 -40.98 37.82
C ASP A 535 -26.84 -40.83 37.87
N PHE A 536 -27.34 -39.94 38.73
CA PHE A 536 -28.74 -39.53 38.78
C PHE A 536 -28.85 -38.00 38.84
N ALA A 537 -29.50 -37.40 37.85
CA ALA A 537 -29.89 -35.99 37.89
C ALA A 537 -31.10 -35.77 36.97
N ARG A 538 -32.15 -35.14 37.49
CA ARG A 538 -33.26 -34.63 36.68
C ARG A 538 -33.27 -33.11 36.72
N VAL A 539 -33.31 -32.48 35.56
CA VAL A 539 -33.37 -31.01 35.42
C VAL A 539 -34.57 -30.67 34.53
N MET A 540 -35.43 -29.78 35.03
CA MET A 540 -36.63 -29.29 34.36
C MET A 540 -36.59 -27.76 34.28
N GLY A 541 -37.16 -27.21 33.21
CA GLY A 541 -37.08 -25.79 32.96
C GLY A 541 -37.43 -25.42 31.53
N TRP A 542 -36.94 -24.26 31.10
CA TRP A 542 -37.03 -23.81 29.71
C TRP A 542 -35.78 -23.07 29.28
N ILE A 543 -35.55 -23.06 27.98
CA ILE A 543 -34.61 -22.15 27.33
C ILE A 543 -35.40 -21.14 26.48
N GLU A 544 -34.92 -19.91 26.41
CA GLU A 544 -35.52 -18.84 25.62
C GLU A 544 -34.46 -17.83 25.15
N PRO A 545 -34.72 -17.07 24.06
CA PRO A 545 -33.79 -16.02 23.64
C PRO A 545 -33.60 -14.99 24.77
N ASN A 546 -32.37 -14.53 24.94
CA ASN A 546 -32.03 -13.49 25.91
C ASN A 546 -32.31 -12.09 25.32
N ASP A 547 -32.73 -11.14 26.15
CA ASP A 547 -32.95 -9.75 25.75
C ASP A 547 -31.64 -9.10 25.24
N LYS A 548 -30.51 -9.59 25.75
CA LYS A 548 -29.18 -9.25 25.25
C LYS A 548 -28.69 -10.34 24.28
N PRO A 549 -28.64 -10.07 22.97
CA PRO A 549 -28.35 -11.09 21.96
C PRO A 549 -26.92 -11.65 22.00
N ASP A 550 -25.98 -10.96 22.64
CA ASP A 550 -24.57 -11.39 22.73
C ASP A 550 -24.22 -12.10 24.04
N GLU A 551 -25.12 -12.11 25.03
CA GLU A 551 -24.87 -12.67 26.36
C GLU A 551 -25.73 -13.92 26.62
N ASN A 552 -25.14 -14.93 27.25
CA ASN A 552 -25.89 -16.05 27.80
C ASN A 552 -26.22 -15.80 29.26
N TYR A 553 -27.40 -16.23 29.70
CA TYR A 553 -27.87 -16.03 31.07
C TYR A 553 -28.44 -17.31 31.68
N TYR A 554 -27.99 -17.65 32.88
CA TYR A 554 -28.52 -18.75 33.66
C TYR A 554 -29.31 -18.23 34.85
N GLU A 555 -30.50 -18.78 35.06
CA GLU A 555 -31.36 -18.44 36.19
C GLU A 555 -31.87 -19.72 36.88
N SER A 556 -31.90 -19.71 38.22
CA SER A 556 -32.55 -20.74 39.01
C SER A 556 -33.81 -20.18 39.66
N GLN A 557 -34.93 -20.87 39.46
CA GLN A 557 -36.22 -20.58 40.08
C GLN A 557 -36.74 -21.80 40.88
N VAL A 558 -35.84 -22.66 41.36
CA VAL A 558 -36.21 -23.87 42.12
C VAL A 558 -36.75 -23.48 43.50
N VAL A 559 -37.98 -23.91 43.80
CA VAL A 559 -38.65 -23.69 45.09
C VAL A 559 -38.74 -25.02 45.84
N GLY A 560 -38.57 -25.01 47.17
CA GLY A 560 -38.80 -26.21 48.01
C GLY A 560 -37.63 -27.20 48.12
N GLY A 561 -36.45 -26.88 47.58
CA GLY A 561 -35.21 -27.65 47.82
C GLY A 561 -35.11 -28.98 47.07
N HIS A 562 -35.90 -29.16 45.99
CA HIS A 562 -35.84 -30.36 45.12
C HIS A 562 -34.46 -30.58 44.47
N ILE A 563 -33.70 -29.49 44.26
CA ILE A 563 -32.29 -29.51 43.90
C ILE A 563 -31.54 -28.63 44.93
N PRO A 564 -30.55 -29.18 45.66
CA PRO A 564 -29.67 -28.39 46.52
C PRO A 564 -28.87 -27.32 45.76
N ASP A 565 -28.60 -26.17 46.40
CA ASP A 565 -27.86 -25.03 45.82
C ASP A 565 -26.49 -25.40 45.23
N LYS A 566 -25.83 -26.39 45.82
CA LYS A 566 -24.57 -26.93 45.31
C LYS A 566 -24.72 -27.48 43.88
N PHE A 567 -25.80 -28.21 43.61
CA PHE A 567 -26.07 -28.77 42.30
C PHE A 567 -26.61 -27.73 41.32
N LEU A 568 -27.28 -26.67 41.80
CA LEU A 568 -27.64 -25.52 40.95
C LEU A 568 -26.41 -24.80 40.41
N THR A 569 -25.36 -24.66 41.22
CA THR A 569 -24.06 -24.14 40.75
C THR A 569 -23.44 -25.06 39.69
N ALA A 570 -23.64 -26.38 39.81
CA ALA A 570 -23.18 -27.34 38.81
C ALA A 570 -24.01 -27.28 37.52
N CYS A 571 -25.31 -26.99 37.60
CA CYS A 571 -26.14 -26.70 36.43
C CYS A 571 -25.67 -25.43 35.71
N ALA A 572 -25.39 -24.34 36.44
CA ALA A 572 -24.84 -23.12 35.85
C ALA A 572 -23.54 -23.39 35.06
N LYS A 573 -22.61 -24.15 35.66
CA LYS A 573 -21.39 -24.61 34.96
C LYS A 573 -21.68 -25.50 33.76
N GLY A 574 -22.68 -26.39 33.86
CA GLY A 574 -23.12 -27.22 32.74
C GLY A 574 -23.67 -26.40 31.58
N PHE A 575 -24.41 -25.34 31.88
CA PHE A 575 -24.90 -24.38 30.89
C PHE A 575 -23.75 -23.61 30.22
N GLU A 576 -22.79 -23.11 30.99
CA GLU A 576 -21.60 -22.45 30.44
C GLU A 576 -20.82 -23.38 29.49
N LEU A 577 -20.64 -24.65 29.88
CA LEU A 577 -19.95 -25.66 29.06
C LEU A 577 -20.67 -25.98 27.75
N VAL A 578 -22.00 -26.15 27.77
CA VAL A 578 -22.74 -26.44 26.53
C VAL A 578 -22.80 -25.22 25.61
N CYS A 579 -22.74 -24.00 26.14
CA CYS A 579 -22.64 -22.80 25.33
C CYS A 579 -21.28 -22.63 24.64
N GLN A 580 -20.24 -23.36 25.04
CA GLN A 580 -18.94 -23.34 24.35
C GLN A 580 -18.97 -24.11 23.03
N GLU A 581 -19.73 -25.21 22.96
CA GLU A 581 -19.82 -26.08 21.77
C GLU A 581 -21.30 -26.34 21.43
N GLY A 582 -21.81 -25.55 20.49
CA GLY A 582 -23.20 -25.57 20.07
C GLY A 582 -23.63 -26.85 19.33
N PRO A 583 -24.92 -27.20 19.33
CA PRO A 583 -25.39 -28.47 18.78
C PRO A 583 -25.41 -28.56 17.24
N LEU A 584 -25.38 -27.43 16.52
CA LEU A 584 -25.48 -27.41 15.05
C LEU A 584 -24.13 -27.54 14.37
N LEU A 585 -23.18 -26.71 14.77
CA LEU A 585 -21.87 -26.55 14.12
C LEU A 585 -20.70 -26.72 15.11
N GLY A 586 -20.98 -26.88 16.41
CA GLY A 586 -19.95 -26.87 17.44
C GLY A 586 -19.37 -25.47 17.71
N HIS A 587 -20.06 -24.40 17.30
CA HIS A 587 -19.65 -23.02 17.56
C HIS A 587 -20.25 -22.50 18.87
N HIS A 588 -19.70 -21.41 19.40
CA HIS A 588 -20.22 -20.77 20.60
C HIS A 588 -21.69 -20.37 20.44
N VAL A 589 -22.50 -20.78 21.41
CA VAL A 589 -23.90 -20.35 21.54
C VAL A 589 -23.92 -19.00 22.23
N ILE A 590 -24.70 -18.05 21.73
CA ILE A 590 -24.90 -16.71 22.33
C ILE A 590 -26.40 -16.38 22.42
N GLY A 591 -26.74 -15.34 23.18
CA GLY A 591 -28.10 -14.81 23.23
C GLY A 591 -29.13 -15.79 23.79
N THR A 592 -28.70 -16.73 24.66
CA THR A 592 -29.58 -17.76 25.21
C THR A 592 -29.74 -17.61 26.72
N LYS A 593 -30.99 -17.68 27.18
CA LYS A 593 -31.35 -17.74 28.60
C LYS A 593 -31.83 -19.15 28.95
N MET A 594 -31.27 -19.75 30.00
CA MET A 594 -31.70 -21.03 30.55
C MET A 594 -32.23 -20.84 31.96
N VAL A 595 -33.49 -21.22 32.19
CA VAL A 595 -34.12 -21.19 33.51
C VAL A 595 -34.34 -22.62 33.99
N VAL A 596 -33.80 -22.95 35.17
CA VAL A 596 -34.08 -24.21 35.86
C VAL A 596 -35.09 -23.94 36.95
N ASN A 597 -36.30 -24.50 36.84
CA ASN A 597 -37.40 -24.26 37.77
C ASN A 597 -37.71 -25.46 38.67
N ASP A 598 -37.32 -26.68 38.28
CA ASP A 598 -37.60 -27.89 39.07
C ASP A 598 -36.64 -29.03 38.68
N GLY A 599 -36.65 -30.13 39.43
CA GLY A 599 -35.84 -31.31 39.15
C GLY A 599 -35.92 -32.37 40.24
N ALA A 600 -34.99 -33.33 40.21
CA ALA A 600 -34.93 -34.39 41.20
C ALA A 600 -33.50 -34.87 41.46
N THR A 601 -33.23 -35.20 42.71
CA THR A 601 -31.98 -35.80 43.19
C THR A 601 -32.18 -37.23 43.68
N HIS A 602 -31.10 -37.99 43.74
CA HIS A 602 -31.00 -39.27 44.43
C HIS A 602 -29.89 -39.20 45.48
N VAL A 603 -30.13 -39.81 46.64
CA VAL A 603 -29.28 -39.64 47.83
C VAL A 603 -27.84 -40.12 47.61
N THR A 604 -27.64 -41.20 46.83
CA THR A 604 -26.32 -41.81 46.61
C THR A 604 -25.73 -41.54 45.24
N ASP A 605 -26.58 -41.25 44.25
CA ASP A 605 -26.20 -41.26 42.84
C ASP A 605 -26.18 -39.85 42.22
N SER A 606 -26.60 -38.82 42.96
CA SER A 606 -26.49 -37.43 42.51
C SER A 606 -25.13 -36.82 42.85
N SER A 607 -24.52 -36.22 41.83
CA SER A 607 -23.24 -35.53 41.93
C SER A 607 -23.24 -34.24 41.12
N ASP A 608 -22.28 -33.35 41.40
CA ASP A 608 -22.07 -32.12 40.62
C ASP A 608 -21.85 -32.46 39.13
N TYR A 609 -21.14 -33.55 38.85
CA TYR A 609 -20.93 -34.05 37.49
C TYR A 609 -22.24 -34.48 36.82
N ALA A 610 -23.09 -35.24 37.53
CA ALA A 610 -24.38 -35.69 36.99
C ALA A 610 -25.31 -34.52 36.65
N PHE A 611 -25.39 -33.49 37.49
CA PHE A 611 -26.20 -32.30 37.23
C PHE A 611 -25.65 -31.41 36.11
N SER A 612 -24.32 -31.24 36.05
CA SER A 612 -23.68 -30.55 34.92
C SER A 612 -23.96 -31.27 33.60
N GLN A 613 -23.78 -32.60 33.54
CA GLN A 613 -24.06 -33.40 32.35
C GLN A 613 -25.55 -33.41 31.97
N ALA A 614 -26.45 -33.57 32.95
CA ALA A 614 -27.89 -33.52 32.71
C ALA A 614 -28.31 -32.17 32.13
N THR A 615 -27.72 -31.06 32.60
CA THR A 615 -27.96 -29.71 32.07
C THR A 615 -27.48 -29.58 30.62
N GLN A 616 -26.27 -30.05 30.30
CA GLN A 616 -25.75 -30.04 28.93
C GLN A 616 -26.65 -30.85 27.97
N MET A 617 -27.11 -32.03 28.40
CA MET A 617 -27.99 -32.88 27.59
C MET A 617 -29.40 -32.29 27.45
N ALA A 618 -29.94 -31.69 28.52
CA ALA A 618 -31.22 -30.98 28.49
C ALA A 618 -31.18 -29.84 27.47
N PHE A 619 -30.12 -29.02 27.53
CA PHE A 619 -29.91 -27.92 26.59
C PHE A 619 -29.83 -28.42 25.15
N ARG A 620 -28.97 -29.42 24.85
CA ARG A 620 -28.81 -29.97 23.50
C ARG A 620 -30.12 -30.50 22.91
N LYS A 621 -30.97 -31.11 23.73
CA LYS A 621 -32.29 -31.60 23.30
C LYS A 621 -33.25 -30.44 23.02
N ALA A 622 -33.34 -29.49 23.95
CA ALA A 622 -34.24 -28.35 23.85
C ALA A 622 -33.85 -27.37 22.74
N PHE A 623 -32.57 -27.28 22.40
CA PHE A 623 -32.03 -26.34 21.42
C PHE A 623 -32.71 -26.43 20.04
N PHE A 624 -32.96 -27.65 19.55
CA PHE A 624 -33.65 -27.86 18.28
C PHE A 624 -35.13 -27.45 18.37
N ASP A 625 -35.80 -27.79 19.47
CA ASP A 625 -37.20 -27.43 19.72
C ASP A 625 -37.37 -25.92 19.87
N ALA A 626 -36.35 -25.22 20.39
CA ALA A 626 -36.24 -23.77 20.51
C ALA A 626 -35.92 -23.04 19.20
N GLY A 627 -35.89 -23.77 18.07
CA GLY A 627 -35.60 -23.21 16.76
C GLY A 627 -34.16 -22.73 16.63
N GLY A 628 -33.21 -23.60 17.00
CA GLY A 628 -31.77 -23.35 16.87
C GLY A 628 -31.37 -22.86 15.48
N GLN A 629 -30.61 -21.77 15.46
CA GLN A 629 -30.17 -21.07 14.24
C GLN A 629 -28.69 -20.73 14.30
N VAL A 630 -28.07 -20.70 13.12
CA VAL A 630 -26.69 -20.25 12.96
C VAL A 630 -26.70 -18.74 12.71
N LEU A 631 -25.86 -18.03 13.43
CA LEU A 631 -25.61 -16.61 13.24
C LEU A 631 -24.31 -16.41 12.46
N GLU A 632 -24.33 -15.50 11.50
CA GLU A 632 -23.16 -15.02 10.79
C GLU A 632 -22.77 -13.62 11.25
N PRO A 633 -21.47 -13.29 11.25
CA PRO A 633 -21.03 -11.93 11.55
C PRO A 633 -21.30 -11.02 10.35
N LEU A 634 -22.05 -9.94 10.60
CA LEU A 634 -22.22 -8.86 9.65
C LEU A 634 -21.13 -7.80 9.86
N MET A 635 -20.60 -7.32 8.74
CA MET A 635 -19.58 -6.29 8.66
C MET A 635 -20.21 -5.00 8.19
N LYS A 636 -20.06 -3.94 9.00
CA LYS A 636 -20.40 -2.60 8.58
C LYS A 636 -19.35 -2.16 7.57
N THR A 637 -19.77 -2.05 6.32
CA THR A 637 -18.92 -1.81 5.16
C THR A 637 -19.20 -0.42 4.63
N THR A 638 -18.15 0.40 4.56
CA THR A 638 -18.18 1.73 3.95
C THR A 638 -17.42 1.68 2.63
N ILE A 639 -18.06 2.05 1.54
CA ILE A 639 -17.49 2.02 0.18
C ILE A 639 -17.48 3.44 -0.38
N THR A 640 -16.33 3.89 -0.86
CA THR A 640 -16.19 5.19 -1.54
C THR A 640 -15.76 4.96 -2.98
N ALA A 641 -16.47 5.54 -3.93
CA ALA A 641 -16.12 5.46 -5.35
C ALA A 641 -16.64 6.69 -6.13
N PRO A 642 -16.12 6.96 -7.34
CA PRO A 642 -16.65 8.03 -8.19
C PRO A 642 -18.11 7.84 -8.56
N ASN A 643 -18.85 8.95 -8.69
CA ASN A 643 -20.29 8.98 -8.97
C ASN A 643 -20.69 8.16 -10.21
N GLU A 644 -19.82 8.07 -11.22
CA GLU A 644 -20.05 7.28 -12.44
C GLU A 644 -20.26 5.77 -12.20
N PHE A 645 -19.80 5.23 -11.06
CA PHE A 645 -19.89 3.81 -10.72
C PHE A 645 -20.95 3.47 -9.68
N GLN A 646 -21.75 4.44 -9.25
CA GLN A 646 -22.75 4.25 -8.19
C GLN A 646 -23.69 3.06 -8.47
N GLY A 647 -24.23 2.97 -9.68
CA GLY A 647 -25.12 1.87 -10.09
C GLY A 647 -24.44 0.50 -10.04
N ASN A 648 -23.17 0.41 -10.44
CA ASN A 648 -22.41 -0.84 -10.43
C ASN A 648 -22.15 -1.33 -8.99
N VAL A 649 -21.79 -0.42 -8.08
CA VAL A 649 -21.54 -0.74 -6.67
C VAL A 649 -22.84 -1.16 -5.97
N LEU A 650 -23.95 -0.46 -6.21
CA LEU A 650 -25.26 -0.85 -5.68
C LEU A 650 -25.68 -2.24 -6.15
N MET A 651 -25.49 -2.54 -7.44
CA MET A 651 -25.77 -3.88 -7.97
C MET A 651 -24.89 -4.95 -7.35
N LEU A 652 -23.60 -4.65 -7.13
CA LEU A 652 -22.65 -5.56 -6.51
C LEU A 652 -23.04 -5.89 -5.06
N MET A 653 -23.43 -4.88 -4.28
CA MET A 653 -23.86 -5.06 -2.88
C MET A 653 -25.18 -5.81 -2.78
N ASN A 654 -26.14 -5.54 -3.67
CA ASN A 654 -27.38 -6.31 -3.75
C ASN A 654 -27.13 -7.80 -4.06
N ARG A 655 -26.20 -8.12 -4.98
CA ARG A 655 -25.82 -9.52 -5.26
C ARG A 655 -25.21 -10.24 -4.07
N ARG A 656 -24.67 -9.49 -3.11
CA ARG A 656 -24.10 -10.02 -1.87
C ARG A 656 -25.08 -9.97 -0.69
N ASN A 657 -26.36 -9.69 -0.96
CA ASN A 657 -27.42 -9.58 0.05
C ASN A 657 -27.09 -8.56 1.16
N ALA A 658 -26.36 -7.50 0.83
CA ALA A 658 -26.04 -6.46 1.79
C ALA A 658 -27.28 -5.60 2.11
N VAL A 659 -27.39 -5.17 3.36
CA VAL A 659 -28.41 -4.23 3.82
C VAL A 659 -27.83 -2.83 3.73
N ILE A 660 -28.32 -2.03 2.78
CA ILE A 660 -27.85 -0.66 2.58
C ILE A 660 -28.53 0.25 3.59
N HIS A 661 -27.73 0.98 4.36
CA HIS A 661 -28.21 1.93 5.38
C HIS A 661 -28.27 3.34 4.83
N ASP A 662 -27.19 3.77 4.17
CA ASP A 662 -27.05 5.14 3.70
C ASP A 662 -26.24 5.22 2.41
N THR A 663 -26.46 6.28 1.64
CA THR A 663 -25.71 6.62 0.45
C THR A 663 -25.57 8.13 0.37
N ASP A 664 -24.40 8.63 0.72
CA ASP A 664 -24.04 10.04 0.61
C ASP A 664 -23.40 10.31 -0.77
N ILE A 665 -23.92 11.28 -1.50
CA ILE A 665 -23.47 11.61 -2.85
C ILE A 665 -22.80 12.98 -2.81
N GLY A 666 -21.47 12.97 -2.83
CA GLY A 666 -20.65 14.17 -2.95
C GLY A 666 -20.58 14.69 -4.39
N SER A 667 -19.81 15.78 -4.59
CA SER A 667 -19.67 16.40 -5.91
C SER A 667 -18.92 15.53 -6.93
N GLU A 668 -17.99 14.69 -6.47
CA GLU A 668 -17.14 13.85 -7.33
C GLU A 668 -17.27 12.35 -7.02
N ASP A 669 -17.33 12.04 -5.73
CA ASP A 669 -17.38 10.68 -5.20
C ASP A 669 -18.65 10.51 -4.36
N PHE A 670 -19.14 9.27 -4.26
CA PHE A 670 -20.20 8.87 -3.34
C PHE A 670 -19.65 7.90 -2.30
N THR A 671 -20.27 7.89 -1.13
CA THR A 671 -19.99 6.97 -0.04
C THR A 671 -21.25 6.16 0.27
N LEU A 672 -21.15 4.83 0.24
CA LEU A 672 -22.21 3.90 0.57
C LEU A 672 -21.88 3.16 1.87
N VAL A 673 -22.81 3.17 2.81
CA VAL A 673 -22.70 2.46 4.08
C VAL A 673 -23.73 1.33 4.12
N CYS A 674 -23.27 0.10 4.36
CA CYS A 674 -24.13 -1.08 4.38
C CYS A 674 -23.61 -2.14 5.36
N ASP A 675 -24.47 -3.02 5.82
CA ASP A 675 -24.06 -4.25 6.51
C ASP A 675 -24.04 -5.41 5.50
N CYS A 676 -22.96 -6.19 5.50
CA CYS A 676 -22.79 -7.35 4.63
C CYS A 676 -22.15 -8.50 5.39
N SER A 677 -22.55 -9.74 5.12
CA SER A 677 -21.95 -10.92 5.74
C SER A 677 -20.45 -11.02 5.45
N LEU A 678 -19.62 -11.27 6.48
CA LEU A 678 -18.19 -11.50 6.30
C LEU A 678 -17.92 -12.65 5.31
N ASN A 679 -18.74 -13.70 5.33
CA ASN A 679 -18.65 -14.81 4.39
C ASN A 679 -18.91 -14.35 2.95
N ALA A 680 -19.86 -13.43 2.77
CA ALA A 680 -20.14 -12.81 1.48
C ALA A 680 -19.10 -11.73 1.10
N MET A 681 -18.13 -11.37 1.94
CA MET A 681 -17.10 -10.37 1.64
C MET A 681 -15.79 -10.97 1.11
N PHE A 682 -15.65 -12.30 1.09
CA PHE A 682 -14.49 -12.93 0.45
C PHE A 682 -14.41 -12.57 -1.04
N GLY A 683 -13.21 -12.18 -1.48
CA GLY A 683 -12.95 -11.69 -2.84
C GLY A 683 -13.63 -10.36 -3.19
N PHE A 684 -14.20 -9.63 -2.21
CA PHE A 684 -14.90 -8.37 -2.47
C PHE A 684 -14.02 -7.31 -3.12
N SER A 685 -12.78 -7.14 -2.66
CA SER A 685 -11.81 -6.18 -3.21
C SER A 685 -11.65 -6.33 -4.73
N SER A 686 -11.47 -7.56 -5.23
CA SER A 686 -11.31 -7.84 -6.66
C SER A 686 -12.58 -7.49 -7.46
N HIS A 687 -13.76 -7.82 -6.94
CA HIS A 687 -15.03 -7.50 -7.60
C HIS A 687 -15.34 -5.98 -7.57
N LEU A 688 -15.04 -5.30 -6.47
CA LEU A 688 -15.21 -3.85 -6.34
C LEU A 688 -14.30 -3.12 -7.33
N ARG A 689 -13.03 -3.53 -7.42
CA ARG A 689 -12.08 -2.97 -8.39
C ARG A 689 -12.56 -3.18 -9.82
N ALA A 690 -13.06 -4.37 -10.16
CA ALA A 690 -13.62 -4.60 -11.49
C ALA A 690 -14.83 -3.69 -11.78
N ALA A 691 -15.75 -3.54 -10.82
CA ALA A 691 -16.97 -2.72 -10.95
C ALA A 691 -16.70 -1.21 -11.04
N THR A 692 -15.59 -0.74 -10.48
CA THR A 692 -15.21 0.68 -10.36
C THR A 692 -13.98 1.06 -11.19
N GLN A 693 -13.54 0.16 -12.07
CA GLN A 693 -12.28 0.29 -12.82
C GLN A 693 -11.07 0.56 -11.92
N GLY A 694 -11.07 0.04 -10.68
CA GLY A 694 -10.00 0.18 -9.71
C GLY A 694 -10.00 1.49 -8.92
N LYS A 695 -11.05 2.31 -9.04
CA LYS A 695 -11.17 3.59 -8.32
C LYS A 695 -11.94 3.50 -6.99
N GLY A 696 -12.61 2.39 -6.73
CA GLY A 696 -13.36 2.17 -5.49
C GLY A 696 -12.47 1.69 -4.35
N GLU A 697 -12.71 2.24 -3.17
CA GLU A 697 -12.09 1.86 -1.90
C GLU A 697 -13.18 1.41 -0.93
N PHE A 698 -12.85 0.52 0.00
CA PHE A 698 -13.77 0.13 1.06
C PHE A 698 -13.04 -0.10 2.38
N SER A 699 -13.75 0.12 3.47
CA SER A 699 -13.38 -0.30 4.81
C SER A 699 -14.51 -1.14 5.40
N MET A 700 -14.17 -2.06 6.30
CA MET A 700 -15.17 -2.85 7.00
C MET A 700 -14.77 -3.09 8.45
N GLU A 701 -15.74 -3.05 9.34
CA GLU A 701 -15.60 -3.33 10.78
C GLU A 701 -16.72 -4.29 11.23
N PHE A 702 -16.48 -5.06 12.29
CA PHE A 702 -17.53 -5.91 12.86
C PHE A 702 -18.70 -5.05 13.33
N SER A 703 -19.91 -5.40 12.89
CA SER A 703 -21.15 -4.70 13.26
C SER A 703 -21.86 -5.46 14.38
N HIS A 704 -22.38 -6.65 14.04
CA HIS A 704 -23.15 -7.50 14.93
C HIS A 704 -23.34 -8.90 14.32
N TYR A 705 -23.88 -9.83 15.09
CA TYR A 705 -24.32 -11.13 14.58
C TYR A 705 -25.77 -11.10 14.12
N ALA A 706 -26.06 -11.74 12.98
CA ALA A 706 -27.41 -11.87 12.45
C ALA A 706 -27.68 -13.31 11.97
N PRO A 707 -28.95 -13.76 11.93
CA PRO A 707 -29.29 -15.09 11.43
C PRO A 707 -28.79 -15.31 10.00
N ALA A 708 -28.04 -16.39 9.80
CA ALA A 708 -27.54 -16.76 8.49
C ALA A 708 -28.70 -17.17 7.56
N PRO A 709 -28.63 -16.87 6.24
CA PRO A 709 -29.63 -17.30 5.28
C PRO A 709 -29.88 -18.81 5.35
N PRO A 710 -31.14 -19.29 5.21
CA PRO A 710 -31.48 -20.71 5.38
C PRO A 710 -30.69 -21.67 4.47
N HIS A 711 -30.30 -21.21 3.27
CA HIS A 711 -29.44 -22.00 2.38
C HIS A 711 -28.03 -22.18 2.95
N LEU A 712 -27.42 -21.09 3.42
CA LEU A 712 -26.08 -21.09 4.00
C LEU A 712 -26.05 -21.93 5.28
N GLN A 713 -27.06 -21.80 6.14
CA GLN A 713 -27.16 -22.61 7.36
C GLN A 713 -27.18 -24.12 7.03
N LYS A 714 -27.97 -24.55 6.04
CA LYS A 714 -28.02 -25.96 5.62
C LYS A 714 -26.68 -26.47 5.09
N GLU A 715 -25.99 -25.64 4.30
CA GLU A 715 -24.67 -25.95 3.76
C GLU A 715 -23.62 -26.13 4.87
N LEU A 716 -23.58 -25.20 5.84
CA LEU A 716 -22.67 -25.26 6.97
C LEU A 716 -22.89 -26.51 7.84
N ILE A 717 -24.16 -26.85 8.12
CA ILE A 717 -24.51 -28.05 8.89
C ILE A 717 -24.07 -29.31 8.16
N ALA A 718 -24.34 -29.42 6.86
CA ALA A 718 -23.92 -30.57 6.06
C ALA A 718 -22.40 -30.73 6.04
N LYS A 719 -21.66 -29.63 5.92
CA LYS A 719 -20.19 -29.63 5.96
C LYS A 719 -19.66 -30.09 7.31
N TYR A 720 -20.22 -29.58 8.41
CA TYR A 720 -19.83 -29.98 9.76
C TYR A 720 -20.11 -31.47 10.03
N GLN A 721 -21.25 -31.99 9.58
CA GLN A 721 -21.57 -33.41 9.69
C GLN A 721 -20.57 -34.29 8.94
N ALA A 722 -20.19 -33.91 7.72
CA ALA A 722 -19.16 -34.61 6.95
C ALA A 722 -17.79 -34.59 7.66
N GLU A 723 -17.40 -33.47 8.27
CA GLU A 723 -16.16 -33.37 9.06
C GLU A 723 -16.17 -34.28 10.29
N LEU A 724 -17.30 -34.39 11.00
CA LEU A 724 -17.47 -35.30 12.13
C LEU A 724 -17.38 -36.77 11.69
N GLU A 725 -17.99 -37.14 10.57
CA GLU A 725 -17.90 -38.49 10.01
C GLU A 725 -16.46 -38.86 9.61
N ALA A 726 -15.75 -37.92 8.98
CA ALA A 726 -14.34 -38.09 8.63
C ALA A 726 -13.42 -38.25 9.86
N LYS A 727 -13.72 -37.55 10.96
CA LYS A 727 -12.99 -37.70 12.24
C LYS A 727 -13.31 -39.02 12.95
N ARG A 728 -14.48 -39.63 12.70
CA ARG A 728 -14.87 -40.93 13.27
C ARG A 728 -14.29 -42.12 12.49
N THR A 729 -13.96 -41.90 11.22
CA THR A 729 -13.42 -42.93 10.32
C THR A 729 -11.89 -42.94 10.24
N LYS A 730 -11.23 -41.85 10.66
CA LYS A 730 -9.80 -41.82 11.01
C LYS A 730 -9.60 -42.26 12.45
#